data_AF-A0A6J6X3Z4-F1
#
_entry.id   AF-A0A6J6X3Z4-F1
#
_cell.length_a   1.000
_cell.length_b   1.000
_cell.length_c   1.000
_cell.angle_alpha   90.00
_cell.angle_beta   90.00
_cell.angle_gamma   90.00
#
_symmetry.space_group_name_H-M   'P 1'
#
loop_
_entity.id
_entity.type
_entity.pdbx_description
1 polymer ?
#
loop_
_entity_poly.entity_id
_entity_poly.type
_entity_poly.pdbx_seq_one_letter_code
_entity_poly.pdbx_strand_id
1 'polypeptide(L)'
;MTLTAQPTAFIACKYVQGLRDVMAMRDGLNTAVCRPPLVVSDSQGILKIHTFGVRRSSSASFVSKHLTDGFREGFAMRRLARIWRIVVTFAVAMAVTGGAFATDAFADAAPPFIPPDADWLMTVNYYREMANLPPVAADPVLSAGAYNHSCYMLQNGISHDEIPGLPGYTPSGDLAGNNGNVAVSSAYNATARSHVELWMTGPFHAIGVLRPNLKTVGFGKCDDPSTPLWHSGATLDIIRGLGPQVPQIVPITFPGNGTTTSLDHFVVETPDPLGFCGWSGTAGLPVIALMPEALGSAPSATMRGSSGNLEVCVLSQYNTTGTAQAILAGNNAVVVIPHSRLATDSYTVSVTSRARVVGWTFTVDPTAATGVQPVPTTAPLGSGSGLQPIVPERLVDTRLNLGASRLAASITKRIQIAGRGGVPADAQAISANFTVVGPEVASYLSIWNCSASRPTVSTLNFDSMQTVPNGANVPLDATGGVCVFSPSSTDLVVDVNGYFSPAATGHFASVVPARLMDTRSGLGAPSRLQAFSTTALSVTGTSGIPTGATAVMLNVTSVYPDYDGYVTVYPCDAPMPTASNLNPSVWTITPNNVVTPVAADGTVCIYTSTPVDLVVDITGSVNAAATYEYVPAAPFRLTDTRDRSRLEMQGGANGLVVAQGQTLVIQVAGTRGIAAGAKGISANFTAVGASTWGYLTVWPCGERPTTSVVNFGQLNAIANGAQVPLSESGQLCVYASNPTHVIIDVNGWWK
;
A
#
# COMPACT_ATOMS: atom_id res chain seq x y z
N MET A 1 22.36 53.24 -0.85
CA MET A 1 22.79 52.75 -2.17
C MET A 1 23.33 51.34 -1.98
N THR A 2 22.92 50.27 -2.65
CA THR A 2 21.80 49.89 -3.53
C THR A 2 22.26 48.59 -4.19
N LEU A 3 21.53 47.48 -4.03
CA LEU A 3 21.53 46.30 -4.92
C LEU A 3 22.88 45.50 -5.00
N THR A 4 22.98 44.17 -5.21
CA THR A 4 22.04 43.03 -5.27
C THR A 4 22.85 41.71 -5.26
N ALA A 5 22.13 40.59 -5.13
CA ALA A 5 22.45 39.26 -5.68
C ALA A 5 23.42 38.33 -4.92
N GLN A 6 22.87 37.18 -4.49
CA GLN A 6 23.58 35.90 -4.47
C GLN A 6 23.81 35.39 -5.91
N PRO A 7 24.57 34.30 -6.12
CA PRO A 7 23.84 33.05 -6.38
C PRO A 7 24.42 31.79 -5.72
N THR A 8 23.57 30.77 -5.68
CA THR A 8 23.80 29.41 -5.17
C THR A 8 24.29 28.44 -6.27
N ALA A 9 24.47 27.17 -5.85
CA ALA A 9 24.37 25.93 -6.63
C ALA A 9 25.66 25.29 -7.18
N PHE A 10 26.03 24.17 -6.54
CA PHE A 10 26.51 22.97 -7.22
C PHE A 10 26.00 21.71 -6.50
N ILE A 11 25.70 20.68 -7.31
CA ILE A 11 25.24 19.31 -6.98
C ILE A 11 23.72 19.08 -7.15
N ALA A 12 23.35 18.78 -8.40
CA ALA A 12 22.19 17.94 -8.75
C ALA A 12 22.47 17.28 -10.12
N CYS A 13 22.74 15.97 -10.15
CA CYS A 13 22.90 15.24 -11.42
C CYS A 13 22.69 13.73 -11.28
N LYS A 14 21.40 13.31 -11.21
CA LYS A 14 20.85 12.01 -11.62
C LYS A 14 19.32 12.13 -11.62
N TYR A 15 18.63 11.27 -12.38
CA TYR A 15 17.18 11.32 -12.69
C TYR A 15 16.70 12.37 -13.71
N VAL A 16 17.08 12.20 -14.99
CA VAL A 16 16.24 12.61 -16.14
C VAL A 16 16.34 11.58 -17.27
N GLN A 17 15.51 10.55 -17.22
CA GLN A 17 15.11 9.73 -18.38
C GLN A 17 13.62 9.39 -18.18
N GLY A 18 12.73 9.98 -19.00
CA GLY A 18 11.28 9.77 -18.88
C GLY A 18 10.37 10.91 -19.38
N LEU A 19 10.90 12.11 -19.65
CA LEU A 19 10.10 13.29 -20.07
C LEU A 19 10.76 14.10 -21.19
N ARG A 20 11.02 13.49 -22.35
CA ARG A 20 11.51 14.22 -23.55
C ARG A 20 10.67 14.10 -24.83
N ASP A 21 9.63 13.26 -24.86
CA ASP A 21 8.89 12.97 -26.09
C ASP A 21 7.53 13.69 -26.22
N VAL A 22 7.26 14.72 -25.41
CA VAL A 22 5.97 15.47 -25.42
C VAL A 22 6.12 16.97 -25.77
N MET A 23 7.34 17.49 -25.92
CA MET A 23 7.58 18.90 -26.32
C MET A 23 8.56 19.03 -27.50
N ALA A 24 8.33 18.24 -28.56
CA ALA A 24 9.08 18.31 -29.81
C ALA A 24 8.16 18.29 -31.06
N MET A 25 7.00 18.96 -30.99
CA MET A 25 6.16 19.27 -32.15
C MET A 25 5.78 20.77 -32.24
N ARG A 26 6.76 21.64 -32.01
CA ARG A 26 6.78 22.99 -32.58
C ARG A 26 8.21 23.53 -32.59
N ASP A 27 8.52 24.27 -33.65
CA ASP A 27 9.70 25.12 -33.82
C ASP A 27 11.06 24.42 -33.74
N GLY A 28 11.49 23.87 -34.88
CA GLY A 28 12.82 23.28 -35.03
C GLY A 28 13.93 24.32 -35.06
N LEU A 29 14.88 24.23 -34.14
CA LEU A 29 16.18 24.91 -34.15
C LEU A 29 17.25 24.05 -33.45
N ASN A 30 18.53 24.31 -33.77
CA ASN A 30 19.64 23.36 -33.62
C ASN A 30 19.94 22.85 -32.19
N THR A 31 20.34 21.58 -32.12
CA THR A 31 20.87 20.93 -30.91
C THR A 31 22.32 21.36 -30.63
N ALA A 32 22.61 21.80 -29.40
CA ALA A 32 23.96 22.06 -28.91
C ALA A 32 24.39 20.97 -27.90
N VAL A 33 25.59 20.41 -28.10
CA VAL A 33 26.18 19.37 -27.23
C VAL A 33 27.16 20.01 -26.26
N CYS A 34 26.87 19.97 -24.95
CA CYS A 34 27.81 20.43 -23.93
C CYS A 34 28.92 19.40 -23.70
N ARG A 35 30.18 19.83 -23.90
CA ARG A 35 31.37 19.19 -23.30
C ARG A 35 31.96 20.16 -22.25
N PRO A 36 32.46 19.68 -21.10
CA PRO A 36 33.08 20.54 -20.10
C PRO A 36 34.46 21.03 -20.57
N PRO A 37 34.84 22.30 -20.29
CA PRO A 37 36.20 22.77 -20.49
C PRO A 37 37.12 22.33 -19.33
N LEU A 38 38.36 21.98 -19.66
CA LEU A 38 39.46 21.98 -18.70
C LEU A 38 39.89 23.43 -18.46
N VAL A 39 40.07 23.84 -17.20
CA VAL A 39 40.75 25.09 -16.85
C VAL A 39 41.89 24.77 -15.89
N VAL A 40 43.11 25.10 -16.32
CA VAL A 40 44.28 25.22 -15.46
C VAL A 40 44.46 26.71 -15.20
N SER A 41 44.71 27.10 -13.94
CA SER A 41 44.97 28.48 -13.57
C SER A 41 46.44 28.85 -13.76
N ASP A 42 46.72 29.99 -14.38
CA ASP A 42 47.91 30.78 -14.04
C ASP A 42 47.51 32.19 -13.57
N SER A 43 48.48 32.92 -13.03
CA SER A 43 48.31 34.28 -12.51
C SER A 43 48.70 35.31 -13.57
N GLN A 44 48.15 36.52 -13.46
CA GLN A 44 48.22 37.67 -14.41
C GLN A 44 47.10 37.70 -15.47
N GLY A 45 45.90 38.13 -15.06
CA GLY A 45 44.73 38.17 -15.94
C GLY A 45 44.76 39.28 -17.00
N ILE A 46 44.53 38.91 -18.27
CA ILE A 46 44.12 39.78 -19.39
C ILE A 46 43.08 39.01 -20.23
N LEU A 47 41.99 39.68 -20.63
CA LEU A 47 40.98 39.12 -21.53
C LEU A 47 41.35 39.38 -23.00
N LYS A 48 41.41 38.36 -23.85
CA LYS A 48 41.44 38.51 -25.32
C LYS A 48 40.54 37.49 -26.02
N ILE A 49 39.70 38.00 -26.92
CA ILE A 49 38.83 37.20 -27.80
C ILE A 49 39.60 36.95 -29.11
N HIS A 50 39.61 35.70 -29.59
CA HIS A 50 40.01 35.36 -30.95
C HIS A 50 39.06 34.32 -31.57
N THR A 51 38.70 34.55 -32.83
CA THR A 51 37.77 33.75 -33.64
C THR A 51 38.50 32.85 -34.66
N PHE A 52 37.73 31.95 -35.27
CA PHE A 52 38.03 31.07 -36.43
C PHE A 52 38.82 29.77 -36.21
N GLY A 53 38.39 28.71 -36.91
CA GLY A 53 39.22 27.51 -37.11
C GLY A 53 38.50 26.17 -37.41
N VAL A 54 37.61 26.08 -38.41
CA VAL A 54 37.07 24.77 -38.86
C VAL A 54 38.07 24.06 -39.77
N ARG A 55 38.50 22.83 -39.43
CA ARG A 55 38.99 21.81 -40.40
C ARG A 55 38.58 20.39 -40.00
N ARG A 56 38.44 19.53 -41.02
CA ARG A 56 38.05 18.10 -40.95
C ARG A 56 39.28 17.17 -40.96
N SER A 57 39.00 15.86 -40.86
CA SER A 57 39.84 14.66 -41.10
C SER A 57 40.65 14.16 -39.89
N SER A 58 40.94 12.85 -39.72
CA SER A 58 40.30 11.61 -40.20
C SER A 58 40.93 10.39 -39.47
N SER A 59 40.27 9.22 -39.55
CA SER A 59 40.88 7.87 -39.53
C SER A 59 41.80 7.42 -38.36
N ALA A 60 41.23 6.55 -37.52
CA ALA A 60 41.71 5.21 -37.12
C ALA A 60 43.20 4.91 -36.82
N SER A 61 43.44 4.29 -35.67
CA SER A 61 44.17 3.00 -35.55
C SER A 61 43.98 2.39 -34.15
N PHE A 62 44.12 1.06 -34.03
CA PHE A 62 43.90 0.28 -32.80
C PHE A 62 45.01 -0.78 -32.66
N VAL A 63 45.31 -1.19 -31.42
CA VAL A 63 46.18 -2.33 -31.01
C VAL A 63 47.71 -2.16 -31.13
N SER A 64 48.40 -2.07 -29.98
CA SER A 64 49.32 -3.15 -29.56
C SER A 64 49.54 -3.19 -28.03
N LYS A 65 49.74 -4.41 -27.53
CA LYS A 65 50.24 -4.79 -26.19
C LYS A 65 51.77 -4.51 -26.07
N HIS A 66 52.52 -4.64 -24.95
CA HIS A 66 52.35 -5.39 -23.68
C HIS A 66 53.43 -4.98 -22.62
N LEU A 67 53.31 -5.45 -21.36
CA LEU A 67 54.37 -5.62 -20.30
C LEU A 67 54.94 -4.31 -19.66
N THR A 68 55.42 -4.24 -18.40
CA THR A 68 55.66 -5.25 -17.32
C THR A 68 55.60 -4.59 -15.92
N ASP A 69 55.46 -5.39 -14.85
CA ASP A 69 55.46 -4.95 -13.43
C ASP A 69 56.79 -4.35 -12.92
N GLY A 70 56.69 -3.47 -11.92
CA GLY A 70 57.83 -2.86 -11.21
C GLY A 70 58.19 -3.56 -9.89
N PHE A 71 59.48 -3.61 -9.57
CA PHE A 71 60.02 -4.19 -8.34
C PHE A 71 60.42 -3.10 -7.33
N ARG A 72 60.05 -3.32 -6.05
CA ARG A 72 60.71 -2.91 -4.79
C ARG A 72 61.47 -1.58 -4.72
N GLU A 73 61.21 -0.84 -3.64
CA GLU A 73 62.13 -0.75 -2.48
C GLU A 73 61.32 -0.49 -1.20
N GLY A 74 61.93 -0.68 -0.04
CA GLY A 74 61.29 -0.36 1.24
C GLY A 74 62.32 -0.18 2.35
N PHE A 75 61.95 0.61 3.37
CA PHE A 75 62.72 0.70 4.62
C PHE A 75 61.77 0.78 5.82
N ALA A 76 62.20 0.20 6.94
CA ALA A 76 61.34 -0.07 8.09
C ALA A 76 61.89 0.59 9.36
N MET A 77 61.03 0.80 10.37
CA MET A 77 61.39 0.48 11.75
C MET A 77 60.16 0.25 12.65
N ARG A 78 60.34 -0.60 13.67
CA ARG A 78 59.39 -0.96 14.74
C ARG A 78 60.08 -0.76 16.10
N ARG A 79 59.31 -0.60 17.20
CA ARG A 79 59.26 -1.46 18.42
C ARG A 79 58.55 -0.74 19.59
N LEU A 80 57.46 -1.30 20.15
CA LEU A 80 57.34 -2.07 21.43
C LEU A 80 57.34 -1.20 22.73
N ALA A 81 56.61 -1.48 23.83
CA ALA A 81 55.46 -2.35 24.17
C ALA A 81 55.03 -2.19 25.67
N ARG A 82 53.93 -2.88 26.09
CA ARG A 82 53.49 -3.24 27.49
C ARG A 82 52.72 -2.16 28.30
N ILE A 83 51.76 -2.45 29.21
CA ILE A 83 51.19 -3.68 29.85
C ILE A 83 49.76 -3.30 30.42
N TRP A 84 48.83 -4.14 30.94
CA TRP A 84 48.26 -5.48 30.63
C TRP A 84 47.32 -5.94 31.80
N ARG A 85 46.12 -6.57 31.53
CA ARG A 85 45.27 -7.51 32.36
C ARG A 85 43.76 -7.38 32.00
N ILE A 86 42.86 -8.39 32.03
CA ILE A 86 42.87 -9.80 32.54
C ILE A 86 41.84 -10.70 31.75
N VAL A 87 42.19 -11.99 31.51
CA VAL A 87 41.41 -13.29 31.41
C VAL A 87 39.98 -13.31 30.77
N VAL A 88 39.63 -14.20 29.81
CA VAL A 88 39.14 -15.61 29.96
C VAL A 88 39.46 -16.50 28.73
N THR A 89 39.45 -17.83 28.87
CA THR A 89 39.75 -18.84 27.82
C THR A 89 38.83 -20.07 27.94
N PHE A 90 38.63 -20.81 26.82
CA PHE A 90 37.95 -22.13 26.70
C PHE A 90 36.40 -22.15 26.92
N ALA A 91 35.60 -23.05 26.33
CA ALA A 91 35.86 -24.21 25.43
C ALA A 91 34.72 -24.39 24.39
N VAL A 92 34.97 -25.23 23.37
CA VAL A 92 33.95 -25.74 22.45
C VAL A 92 33.15 -26.87 23.11
N ALA A 93 31.83 -26.80 23.05
CA ALA A 93 30.93 -27.93 23.26
C ALA A 93 29.76 -27.84 22.26
N MET A 94 29.70 -28.77 21.31
CA MET A 94 28.49 -28.96 20.50
C MET A 94 27.44 -29.67 21.36
N ALA A 95 26.30 -29.02 21.56
CA ALA A 95 25.09 -29.64 22.09
C ALA A 95 23.93 -29.35 21.14
N VAL A 96 23.28 -30.41 20.66
CA VAL A 96 22.11 -30.32 19.78
C VAL A 96 20.88 -30.03 20.63
N THR A 97 20.34 -28.82 20.52
CA THR A 97 18.96 -28.50 20.93
C THR A 97 18.33 -27.61 19.87
N GLY A 98 17.20 -28.06 19.30
CA GLY A 98 16.57 -27.39 18.16
C GLY A 98 16.04 -26.00 18.51
N GLY A 99 16.64 -24.97 17.91
CA GLY A 99 15.98 -23.67 17.76
C GLY A 99 15.04 -23.74 16.57
N ALA A 100 13.73 -23.72 16.81
CA ALA A 100 12.76 -23.56 15.75
C ALA A 100 12.91 -22.16 15.12
N PHE A 101 13.37 -22.10 13.88
CA PHE A 101 13.28 -20.87 13.08
C PHE A 101 11.82 -20.70 12.64
N ALA A 102 11.02 -20.05 13.49
CA ALA A 102 9.73 -19.52 13.09
C ALA A 102 9.97 -18.34 12.13
N THR A 103 9.94 -18.63 10.82
CA THR A 103 9.96 -17.60 9.78
C THR A 103 8.53 -17.08 9.56
N ASP A 104 8.06 -16.27 10.49
CA ASP A 104 6.76 -15.61 10.37
C ASP A 104 6.81 -14.48 9.35
N ALA A 105 6.53 -14.81 8.09
CA ALA A 105 6.09 -13.85 7.10
C ALA A 105 4.59 -13.58 7.31
N PHE A 106 4.24 -12.71 8.26
CA PHE A 106 2.85 -12.34 8.50
C PHE A 106 2.30 -11.49 7.35
N ALA A 107 1.55 -12.15 6.48
CA ALA A 107 0.72 -11.54 5.44
C ALA A 107 -0.31 -10.56 6.04
N ASP A 108 -0.96 -9.79 5.17
CA ASP A 108 -2.29 -9.28 5.49
C ASP A 108 -3.25 -10.45 5.75
N ALA A 109 -4.34 -10.21 6.47
CA ALA A 109 -5.31 -11.26 6.76
C ALA A 109 -5.89 -11.81 5.45
N ALA A 110 -5.48 -13.02 5.07
CA ALA A 110 -5.91 -13.68 3.84
C ALA A 110 -7.45 -13.70 3.75
N PRO A 111 -8.02 -13.60 2.54
CA PRO A 111 -9.45 -13.38 2.35
C PRO A 111 -10.21 -14.57 2.96
N PRO A 112 -10.97 -14.37 4.04
CA PRO A 112 -11.54 -15.49 4.80
C PRO A 112 -12.89 -15.97 4.21
N PHE A 113 -13.25 -15.49 3.01
CA PHE A 113 -14.52 -15.74 2.34
C PHE A 113 -14.47 -15.29 0.87
N ILE A 114 -15.26 -15.97 0.03
CA ILE A 114 -15.59 -15.57 -1.33
C ILE A 114 -17.12 -15.58 -1.50
N PRO A 115 -17.76 -14.46 -1.92
CA PRO A 115 -19.21 -14.39 -2.11
C PRO A 115 -19.78 -15.51 -3.00
N PRO A 116 -20.95 -16.10 -2.68
CA PRO A 116 -21.62 -17.09 -3.53
C PRO A 116 -21.86 -16.62 -4.97
N ASP A 117 -22.08 -15.31 -5.14
CA ASP A 117 -22.29 -14.60 -6.41
C ASP A 117 -21.02 -13.92 -6.97
N ALA A 118 -19.84 -14.23 -6.41
CA ALA A 118 -18.57 -13.68 -6.86
C ALA A 118 -18.35 -13.88 -8.37
N ASP A 119 -17.96 -12.81 -9.05
CA ASP A 119 -17.59 -12.88 -10.47
C ASP A 119 -16.28 -13.66 -10.69
N TRP A 120 -15.97 -13.94 -11.96
CA TRP A 120 -14.79 -14.69 -12.34
C TRP A 120 -13.47 -14.05 -11.88
N LEU A 121 -13.38 -12.72 -11.89
CA LEU A 121 -12.15 -11.99 -11.58
C LEU A 121 -11.97 -11.87 -10.06
N MET A 122 -13.06 -11.70 -9.32
CA MET A 122 -13.09 -11.83 -7.87
C MET A 122 -12.68 -13.24 -7.46
N THR A 123 -13.16 -14.28 -8.14
CA THR A 123 -12.79 -15.68 -7.87
C THR A 123 -11.30 -15.92 -8.14
N VAL A 124 -10.77 -15.47 -9.29
CA VAL A 124 -9.34 -15.56 -9.61
C VAL A 124 -8.49 -14.81 -8.57
N ASN A 125 -8.89 -13.61 -8.19
CA ASN A 125 -8.14 -12.79 -7.24
C ASN A 125 -8.22 -13.30 -5.80
N TYR A 126 -9.34 -13.90 -5.38
CA TYR A 126 -9.49 -14.57 -4.09
C TYR A 126 -8.43 -15.67 -3.91
N TYR A 127 -8.27 -16.56 -4.91
CA TYR A 127 -7.28 -17.63 -4.84
C TYR A 127 -5.83 -17.15 -4.96
N ARG A 128 -5.60 -16.04 -5.66
CA ARG A 128 -4.28 -15.37 -5.70
C ARG A 128 -3.94 -14.73 -4.36
N GLU A 129 -4.87 -13.99 -3.76
CA GLU A 129 -4.69 -13.35 -2.46
C GLU A 129 -4.55 -14.38 -1.33
N MET A 130 -5.28 -15.51 -1.39
CA MET A 130 -5.07 -16.68 -0.54
C MET A 130 -3.61 -17.19 -0.61
N ALA A 131 -2.99 -17.16 -1.78
CA ALA A 131 -1.58 -17.52 -1.98
C ALA A 131 -0.60 -16.35 -1.73
N ASN A 132 -1.06 -15.24 -1.15
CA ASN A 132 -0.32 -13.99 -0.91
C ASN A 132 0.28 -13.36 -2.20
N LEU A 133 -0.48 -13.42 -3.30
CA LEU A 133 -0.12 -12.85 -4.60
C LEU A 133 -0.92 -11.58 -4.91
N PRO A 134 -0.33 -10.59 -5.60
CA PRO A 134 -1.08 -9.42 -6.07
C PRO A 134 -2.23 -9.80 -7.01
N PRO A 135 -3.37 -9.07 -6.96
CA PRO A 135 -4.48 -9.30 -7.88
C PRO A 135 -4.08 -9.00 -9.34
N VAL A 136 -4.77 -9.65 -10.26
CA VAL A 136 -4.71 -9.40 -11.71
C VAL A 136 -5.88 -8.51 -12.15
N ALA A 137 -5.70 -7.82 -13.27
CA ALA A 137 -6.75 -7.05 -13.94
C ALA A 137 -7.35 -7.84 -15.12
N ALA A 138 -8.62 -7.59 -15.45
CA ALA A 138 -9.22 -8.08 -16.68
C ALA A 138 -8.64 -7.35 -17.90
N ASP A 139 -8.28 -8.10 -18.93
CA ASP A 139 -8.01 -7.58 -20.27
C ASP A 139 -9.23 -7.86 -21.17
N PRO A 140 -9.91 -6.83 -21.70
CA PRO A 140 -11.12 -7.02 -22.51
C PRO A 140 -10.84 -7.66 -23.88
N VAL A 141 -9.63 -7.49 -24.43
CA VAL A 141 -9.24 -8.09 -25.72
C VAL A 141 -8.96 -9.58 -25.55
N LEU A 142 -8.24 -9.96 -24.50
CA LEU A 142 -8.05 -11.38 -24.15
C LEU A 142 -9.38 -12.04 -23.78
N SER A 143 -10.26 -11.34 -23.07
CA SER A 143 -11.59 -11.84 -22.68
C SER A 143 -12.50 -12.13 -23.88
N ALA A 144 -12.45 -11.29 -24.93
CA ALA A 144 -13.19 -11.55 -26.17
C ALA A 144 -12.69 -12.82 -26.89
N GLY A 145 -11.37 -13.04 -26.94
CA GLY A 145 -10.80 -14.29 -27.47
C GLY A 145 -11.24 -15.52 -26.66
N ALA A 146 -11.15 -15.42 -25.33
CA ALA A 146 -11.57 -16.48 -24.41
C ALA A 146 -13.07 -16.82 -24.53
N TYR A 147 -13.92 -15.84 -24.83
CA TYR A 147 -15.35 -16.07 -25.09
C TYR A 147 -15.54 -16.90 -26.38
N ASN A 148 -14.86 -16.53 -27.47
CA ASN A 148 -14.97 -17.23 -28.74
C ASN A 148 -14.52 -18.70 -28.60
N HIS A 149 -13.41 -18.96 -27.91
CA HIS A 149 -12.91 -20.32 -27.64
C HIS A 149 -13.90 -21.15 -26.81
N SER A 150 -14.51 -20.52 -25.81
CA SER A 150 -15.51 -21.17 -24.97
C SER A 150 -16.73 -21.62 -25.78
N CYS A 151 -17.18 -20.82 -26.75
CA CYS A 151 -18.25 -21.23 -27.66
C CYS A 151 -17.80 -22.33 -28.64
N TYR A 152 -16.56 -22.26 -29.15
CA TYR A 152 -15.99 -23.28 -30.03
C TYR A 152 -16.01 -24.67 -29.39
N MET A 153 -15.63 -24.78 -28.11
CA MET A 153 -15.63 -26.05 -27.38
C MET A 153 -17.02 -26.70 -27.25
N LEU A 154 -18.10 -25.92 -27.17
CA LEU A 154 -19.46 -26.47 -27.07
C LEU A 154 -19.90 -27.15 -28.38
N GLN A 155 -19.36 -26.69 -29.51
CA GLN A 155 -19.68 -27.22 -30.84
C GLN A 155 -18.74 -28.37 -31.28
N ASN A 156 -17.48 -28.33 -30.84
CA ASN A 156 -16.41 -29.20 -31.36
C ASN A 156 -15.78 -30.14 -30.31
N GLY A 157 -16.13 -30.00 -29.03
CA GLY A 157 -15.54 -30.75 -27.92
C GLY A 157 -14.42 -30.00 -27.19
N ILE A 158 -13.96 -30.55 -26.06
CA ILE A 158 -12.92 -29.94 -25.22
C ILE A 158 -11.58 -30.02 -25.94
N SER A 159 -10.92 -28.87 -26.07
CA SER A 159 -9.59 -28.73 -26.67
C SER A 159 -8.95 -27.44 -26.15
N HIS A 160 -7.62 -27.30 -26.28
CA HIS A 160 -6.93 -26.00 -26.24
C HIS A 160 -6.75 -25.40 -27.65
N ASP A 161 -6.70 -26.26 -28.67
CA ASP A 161 -6.54 -25.88 -30.08
C ASP A 161 -7.90 -25.75 -30.77
N GLU A 162 -8.06 -24.78 -31.66
CA GLU A 162 -9.17 -24.76 -32.62
C GLU A 162 -8.70 -25.20 -34.00
N ILE A 163 -9.50 -26.04 -34.66
CA ILE A 163 -9.22 -26.51 -36.03
C ILE A 163 -9.80 -25.50 -37.03
N PRO A 164 -8.97 -24.85 -37.87
CA PRO A 164 -9.45 -23.89 -38.87
C PRO A 164 -10.48 -24.49 -39.83
N GLY A 165 -11.61 -23.79 -39.98
CA GLY A 165 -12.70 -24.19 -40.87
C GLY A 165 -13.81 -25.02 -40.20
N LEU A 166 -13.66 -25.42 -38.92
CA LEU A 166 -14.78 -25.94 -38.14
C LEU A 166 -15.70 -24.80 -37.65
N PRO A 167 -16.99 -25.08 -37.35
CA PRO A 167 -17.92 -24.10 -36.79
C PRO A 167 -17.39 -23.42 -35.53
N GLY A 168 -17.60 -22.11 -35.42
CA GLY A 168 -17.15 -21.31 -34.28
C GLY A 168 -15.67 -20.88 -34.30
N TYR A 169 -14.85 -21.39 -35.23
CA TYR A 169 -13.40 -21.08 -35.28
C TYR A 169 -13.12 -19.58 -35.36
N THR A 170 -12.22 -19.07 -34.51
CA THR A 170 -11.64 -17.72 -34.63
C THR A 170 -10.15 -17.72 -34.28
N PRO A 171 -9.28 -16.97 -35.01
CA PRO A 171 -7.87 -16.83 -34.63
C PRO A 171 -7.66 -16.28 -33.21
N SER A 172 -8.60 -15.47 -32.71
CA SER A 172 -8.59 -14.96 -31.33
C SER A 172 -8.89 -16.02 -30.27
N GLY A 173 -9.71 -17.01 -30.62
CA GLY A 173 -10.14 -18.09 -29.74
C GLY A 173 -9.10 -19.19 -29.67
N ASP A 174 -8.57 -19.61 -30.83
CA ASP A 174 -7.41 -20.51 -30.92
C ASP A 174 -6.23 -20.01 -30.06
N LEU A 175 -5.89 -18.72 -30.19
CA LEU A 175 -4.87 -18.09 -29.34
C LEU A 175 -5.25 -18.03 -27.85
N ALA A 176 -6.54 -18.00 -27.49
CA ALA A 176 -6.97 -17.98 -26.09
C ALA A 176 -6.94 -19.36 -25.44
N GLY A 177 -7.39 -20.41 -26.15
CA GLY A 177 -7.30 -21.80 -25.70
C GLY A 177 -5.85 -22.24 -25.51
N ASN A 178 -4.98 -21.97 -26.50
CA ASN A 178 -3.55 -22.25 -26.43
C ASN A 178 -2.80 -21.52 -25.28
N ASN A 179 -3.37 -20.43 -24.75
CA ASN A 179 -2.75 -19.60 -23.70
C ASN A 179 -3.53 -19.62 -22.38
N GLY A 180 -4.51 -20.50 -22.24
CA GLY A 180 -5.46 -20.46 -21.13
C GLY A 180 -5.78 -21.81 -20.52
N ASN A 181 -6.36 -21.75 -19.32
CA ASN A 181 -7.09 -22.87 -18.74
C ASN A 181 -8.43 -23.00 -19.48
N VAL A 182 -8.85 -24.22 -19.80
CA VAL A 182 -10.13 -24.49 -20.49
C VAL A 182 -10.99 -25.43 -19.66
N ALA A 183 -12.31 -25.26 -19.70
CA ALA A 183 -13.27 -26.10 -19.01
C ALA A 183 -14.62 -26.11 -19.72
N VAL A 184 -15.39 -27.17 -19.48
CA VAL A 184 -16.79 -27.28 -19.89
C VAL A 184 -17.60 -27.94 -18.79
N SER A 185 -18.91 -27.77 -18.84
CA SER A 185 -19.87 -28.40 -17.96
C SER A 185 -21.13 -28.81 -18.72
N SER A 186 -21.67 -29.98 -18.38
CA SER A 186 -23.00 -30.43 -18.81
C SER A 186 -24.12 -29.75 -18.01
N ALA A 187 -23.80 -28.98 -16.96
CA ALA A 187 -24.74 -28.13 -16.26
C ALA A 187 -24.79 -26.74 -16.93
N TYR A 188 -25.92 -26.42 -17.56
CA TYR A 188 -26.16 -25.10 -18.18
C TYR A 188 -26.05 -23.94 -17.17
N ASN A 189 -26.35 -24.19 -15.89
CA ASN A 189 -26.24 -23.20 -14.81
C ASN A 189 -24.85 -23.16 -14.13
N ALA A 190 -23.81 -23.77 -14.71
CA ALA A 190 -22.45 -23.60 -14.22
C ALA A 190 -22.11 -22.11 -14.12
N THR A 191 -21.56 -21.68 -13.00
CA THR A 191 -21.19 -20.27 -12.78
C THR A 191 -19.76 -20.03 -13.25
N ALA A 192 -19.41 -18.77 -13.52
CA ALA A 192 -18.04 -18.41 -13.85
C ALA A 192 -17.08 -18.75 -12.68
N ARG A 193 -17.54 -18.56 -11.43
CA ARG A 193 -16.90 -19.05 -10.22
C ARG A 193 -16.62 -20.57 -10.26
N SER A 194 -17.61 -21.41 -10.58
CA SER A 194 -17.42 -22.87 -10.58
C SER A 194 -16.39 -23.37 -11.61
N HIS A 195 -16.25 -22.67 -12.75
CA HIS A 195 -15.19 -22.97 -13.72
C HIS A 195 -13.79 -22.60 -13.17
N VAL A 196 -13.66 -21.46 -12.48
CA VAL A 196 -12.40 -21.07 -11.83
C VAL A 196 -12.06 -21.99 -10.66
N GLU A 197 -13.05 -22.38 -9.85
CA GLU A 197 -12.85 -23.32 -8.74
C GLU A 197 -12.44 -24.72 -9.23
N LEU A 198 -13.02 -25.20 -10.33
CA LEU A 198 -12.57 -26.43 -11.00
C LEU A 198 -11.07 -26.36 -11.35
N TRP A 199 -10.62 -25.29 -12.01
CA TRP A 199 -9.20 -25.08 -12.32
C TRP A 199 -8.32 -24.96 -11.07
N MET A 200 -8.84 -24.50 -9.93
CA MET A 200 -8.10 -24.46 -8.68
C MET A 200 -8.02 -25.83 -7.96
N THR A 201 -8.88 -26.80 -8.31
CA THR A 201 -8.73 -28.20 -7.87
C THR A 201 -7.72 -28.99 -8.71
N GLY A 202 -7.49 -28.58 -9.96
CA GLY A 202 -6.48 -29.16 -10.86
C GLY A 202 -5.10 -28.50 -10.68
N PRO A 203 -4.06 -29.21 -10.24
CA PRO A 203 -2.77 -28.58 -9.93
C PRO A 203 -2.10 -27.92 -11.14
N PHE A 204 -2.22 -28.46 -12.35
CA PHE A 204 -1.56 -27.88 -13.53
C PHE A 204 -2.23 -26.57 -13.97
N HIS A 205 -3.56 -26.50 -13.93
CA HIS A 205 -4.34 -25.27 -14.16
C HIS A 205 -4.14 -24.23 -13.03
N ALA A 206 -4.14 -24.67 -11.76
CA ALA A 206 -3.94 -23.82 -10.59
C ALA A 206 -2.58 -23.12 -10.62
N ILE A 207 -1.50 -23.83 -10.98
CA ILE A 207 -0.15 -23.24 -11.15
C ILE A 207 -0.18 -22.06 -12.13
N GLY A 208 -1.00 -22.11 -13.18
CA GLY A 208 -1.20 -21.00 -14.12
C GLY A 208 -1.75 -19.74 -13.46
N VAL A 209 -2.80 -19.88 -12.64
CA VAL A 209 -3.41 -18.80 -11.87
C VAL A 209 -2.47 -18.25 -10.79
N LEU A 210 -1.63 -19.10 -10.21
CA LEU A 210 -0.73 -18.79 -9.10
C LEU A 210 0.64 -18.21 -9.53
N ARG A 211 0.85 -17.87 -10.81
CA ARG A 211 2.12 -17.25 -11.25
C ARG A 211 2.29 -15.85 -10.66
N PRO A 212 3.43 -15.53 -10.01
CA PRO A 212 3.64 -14.22 -9.36
C PRO A 212 3.81 -13.07 -10.36
N ASN A 213 4.27 -13.37 -11.58
CA ASN A 213 4.43 -12.39 -12.64
C ASN A 213 3.16 -12.17 -13.49
N LEU A 214 2.07 -12.92 -13.28
CA LEU A 214 0.78 -12.66 -13.94
C LEU A 214 0.24 -11.28 -13.53
N LYS A 215 -0.18 -10.47 -14.51
CA LYS A 215 -0.67 -9.09 -14.31
C LYS A 215 -2.07 -8.87 -14.89
N THR A 216 -2.33 -9.41 -16.07
CA THR A 216 -3.66 -9.39 -16.68
C THR A 216 -4.11 -10.80 -17.03
N VAL A 217 -5.42 -10.97 -17.20
CA VAL A 217 -6.07 -12.22 -17.59
C VAL A 217 -7.27 -11.91 -18.49
N GLY A 218 -7.55 -12.80 -19.44
CA GLY A 218 -8.78 -12.76 -20.24
C GLY A 218 -9.70 -13.90 -19.85
N PHE A 219 -10.95 -13.62 -19.49
CA PHE A 219 -11.94 -14.65 -19.21
C PHE A 219 -13.12 -14.53 -20.15
N GLY A 220 -13.58 -15.66 -20.66
CA GLY A 220 -14.83 -15.77 -21.39
C GLY A 220 -15.58 -17.01 -20.98
N LYS A 221 -16.90 -16.91 -20.95
CA LYS A 221 -17.83 -18.00 -20.70
C LYS A 221 -18.92 -17.96 -21.77
N CYS A 222 -19.20 -19.11 -22.36
CA CYS A 222 -20.24 -19.29 -23.35
C CYS A 222 -21.23 -20.35 -22.84
N ASP A 223 -22.52 -20.10 -23.01
CA ASP A 223 -23.58 -21.02 -22.60
C ASP A 223 -24.51 -21.29 -23.78
N ASP A 224 -24.75 -22.56 -24.08
CA ASP A 224 -25.64 -23.01 -25.15
C ASP A 224 -26.37 -24.28 -24.68
N PRO A 225 -27.70 -24.24 -24.45
CA PRO A 225 -28.43 -25.42 -24.03
C PRO A 225 -28.76 -26.37 -25.19
N SER A 226 -28.45 -26.01 -26.44
CA SER A 226 -28.80 -26.79 -27.64
C SER A 226 -27.72 -27.81 -28.06
N THR A 227 -26.50 -27.67 -27.53
CA THR A 227 -25.36 -28.54 -27.80
C THR A 227 -25.48 -29.89 -27.07
N PRO A 228 -25.06 -31.02 -27.67
CA PRO A 228 -25.50 -32.36 -27.23
C PRO A 228 -24.78 -32.95 -26.01
N LEU A 229 -23.69 -32.35 -25.53
CA LEU A 229 -22.84 -32.90 -24.44
C LEU A 229 -22.50 -31.87 -23.37
N TRP A 230 -22.11 -30.67 -23.80
CA TRP A 230 -21.63 -29.60 -22.94
C TRP A 230 -22.49 -28.37 -23.15
N HIS A 231 -23.04 -27.80 -22.07
CA HIS A 231 -23.97 -26.67 -22.12
C HIS A 231 -23.36 -25.35 -21.63
N SER A 232 -22.21 -25.41 -20.97
CA SER A 232 -21.45 -24.24 -20.53
C SER A 232 -19.95 -24.49 -20.75
N GLY A 233 -19.26 -23.52 -21.33
CA GLY A 233 -17.83 -23.57 -21.62
C GLY A 233 -17.14 -22.32 -21.07
N ALA A 234 -15.91 -22.46 -20.61
CA ALA A 234 -15.12 -21.34 -20.09
C ALA A 234 -13.65 -21.46 -20.46
N THR A 235 -13.02 -20.30 -20.67
CA THR A 235 -11.59 -20.16 -20.98
C THR A 235 -11.03 -19.02 -20.16
N LEU A 236 -9.84 -19.21 -19.56
CA LEU A 236 -9.12 -18.19 -18.81
C LEU A 236 -7.67 -18.11 -19.30
N ASP A 237 -7.36 -17.08 -20.08
CA ASP A 237 -5.99 -16.80 -20.56
C ASP A 237 -5.09 -16.37 -19.39
N ILE A 238 -4.08 -17.20 -19.12
CA ILE A 238 -3.12 -17.05 -18.01
C ILE A 238 -1.66 -17.07 -18.48
N ILE A 239 -1.43 -16.92 -19.80
CA ILE A 239 -0.09 -16.83 -20.40
C ILE A 239 0.15 -15.46 -21.04
N ARG A 240 -0.78 -14.90 -21.83
CA ARG A 240 -0.52 -13.65 -22.58
C ARG A 240 -0.43 -12.40 -21.68
N GLY A 241 -1.01 -12.45 -20.49
CA GLY A 241 -0.93 -11.39 -19.46
C GLY A 241 0.22 -11.52 -18.46
N LEU A 242 1.24 -12.35 -18.75
CA LEU A 242 2.45 -12.48 -17.92
C LEU A 242 3.38 -11.26 -18.11
N GLY A 243 3.69 -10.59 -17.00
CA GLY A 243 4.74 -9.57 -16.94
C GLY A 243 6.15 -10.15 -16.80
N PRO A 244 7.17 -9.28 -16.65
CA PRO A 244 8.55 -9.70 -16.41
C PRO A 244 8.67 -10.65 -15.21
N GLN A 245 9.57 -11.64 -15.31
CA GLN A 245 9.86 -12.55 -14.21
C GLN A 245 10.42 -11.76 -13.01
N VAL A 246 9.83 -11.98 -11.84
CA VAL A 246 10.25 -11.36 -10.58
C VAL A 246 10.92 -12.45 -9.74
N PRO A 247 12.19 -12.31 -9.33
CA PRO A 247 12.83 -13.25 -8.42
C PRO A 247 12.02 -13.40 -7.14
N GLN A 248 11.53 -14.60 -6.87
CA GLN A 248 10.88 -14.90 -5.61
C GLN A 248 11.94 -15.04 -4.51
N ILE A 249 11.60 -14.60 -3.30
CA ILE A 249 12.45 -14.76 -2.10
C ILE A 249 11.78 -15.62 -1.02
N VAL A 250 10.47 -15.83 -1.14
CA VAL A 250 9.63 -16.68 -0.30
C VAL A 250 8.85 -17.67 -1.17
N PRO A 251 8.58 -18.90 -0.69
CA PRO A 251 7.73 -19.84 -1.41
C PRO A 251 6.28 -19.34 -1.50
N ILE A 252 5.63 -19.62 -2.64
CA ILE A 252 4.20 -19.38 -2.81
C ILE A 252 3.49 -20.71 -2.50
N THR A 253 2.47 -20.69 -1.65
CA THR A 253 1.76 -21.89 -1.20
C THR A 253 0.27 -21.79 -1.51
N PHE A 254 -0.34 -22.92 -1.88
CA PHE A 254 -1.78 -23.03 -2.09
C PHE A 254 -2.32 -24.37 -1.56
N PRO A 255 -3.36 -24.37 -0.70
CA PRO A 255 -3.87 -23.22 0.05
C PRO A 255 -2.74 -22.55 0.85
N GLY A 256 -2.81 -21.23 0.99
CA GLY A 256 -1.73 -20.45 1.59
C GLY A 256 -1.62 -20.65 3.10
N ASN A 257 -0.47 -20.26 3.66
CA ASN A 257 -0.22 -20.36 5.09
C ASN A 257 -1.25 -19.56 5.93
N GLY A 258 -1.89 -20.22 6.89
CA GLY A 258 -2.91 -19.65 7.77
C GLY A 258 -4.29 -19.42 7.11
N THR A 259 -4.49 -19.85 5.85
CA THR A 259 -5.74 -19.59 5.11
C THR A 259 -6.79 -20.68 5.31
N THR A 260 -8.06 -20.33 5.05
CA THR A 260 -9.17 -21.30 4.96
C THR A 260 -9.61 -21.42 3.50
N THR A 261 -9.70 -22.65 3.00
CA THR A 261 -10.23 -22.96 1.66
C THR A 261 -11.55 -23.73 1.75
N SER A 262 -12.45 -23.48 0.79
CA SER A 262 -13.66 -24.27 0.59
C SER A 262 -13.46 -25.48 -0.32
N LEU A 263 -12.29 -25.62 -0.96
CA LEU A 263 -11.95 -26.74 -1.81
C LEU A 263 -11.34 -27.87 -0.97
N ASP A 264 -11.74 -29.12 -1.22
CA ASP A 264 -11.38 -30.27 -0.37
C ASP A 264 -11.02 -31.56 -1.14
N HIS A 265 -11.18 -31.60 -2.46
CA HIS A 265 -10.80 -32.73 -3.32
C HIS A 265 -10.30 -32.28 -4.70
N PHE A 266 -9.54 -33.16 -5.34
CA PHE A 266 -9.31 -33.13 -6.79
C PHE A 266 -10.60 -33.53 -7.52
N VAL A 267 -10.95 -32.81 -8.59
CA VAL A 267 -12.15 -33.11 -9.40
C VAL A 267 -11.77 -33.79 -10.73
N VAL A 268 -11.12 -33.07 -11.64
CA VAL A 268 -10.61 -33.60 -12.92
C VAL A 268 -9.57 -32.65 -13.52
N GLU A 269 -8.58 -33.21 -14.23
CA GLU A 269 -7.58 -32.46 -14.99
C GLU A 269 -7.00 -33.34 -16.11
N THR A 270 -6.48 -32.73 -17.18
CA THR A 270 -5.66 -33.40 -18.20
C THR A 270 -4.36 -32.61 -18.41
N PRO A 271 -3.15 -33.22 -18.33
CA PRO A 271 -2.88 -34.60 -17.94
C PRO A 271 -3.38 -34.94 -16.53
N ASP A 272 -3.77 -36.19 -16.29
CA ASP A 272 -4.26 -36.63 -14.98
C ASP A 272 -3.10 -36.71 -13.96
N PRO A 273 -3.12 -35.93 -12.86
CA PRO A 273 -2.10 -36.02 -11.82
C PRO A 273 -2.11 -37.36 -11.06
N LEU A 274 -3.26 -38.05 -10.95
CA LEU A 274 -3.36 -39.32 -10.22
C LEU A 274 -2.65 -40.46 -10.95
N GLY A 275 -2.65 -40.44 -12.28
CA GLY A 275 -1.87 -41.36 -13.11
C GLY A 275 -0.38 -41.37 -12.80
N PHE A 276 0.23 -40.22 -12.48
CA PHE A 276 1.64 -40.14 -12.06
C PHE A 276 1.88 -40.71 -10.65
N CYS A 277 0.84 -40.79 -9.82
CA CYS A 277 0.87 -41.42 -8.51
C CYS A 277 0.62 -42.94 -8.56
N GLY A 278 0.21 -43.48 -9.71
CA GLY A 278 -0.32 -44.84 -9.82
C GLY A 278 -1.68 -45.01 -9.14
N TRP A 279 -2.42 -43.92 -8.96
CA TRP A 279 -3.73 -43.87 -8.30
C TRP A 279 -4.86 -43.74 -9.32
N SER A 280 -6.10 -44.03 -8.89
CA SER A 280 -7.30 -43.80 -9.68
C SER A 280 -8.51 -43.54 -8.77
N GLY A 281 -9.52 -42.82 -9.26
CA GLY A 281 -10.70 -42.46 -8.47
C GLY A 281 -10.58 -41.06 -7.87
N THR A 282 -10.90 -40.93 -6.57
CA THR A 282 -10.91 -39.64 -5.87
C THR A 282 -9.63 -39.40 -5.07
N ALA A 283 -9.27 -38.13 -4.88
CA ALA A 283 -8.13 -37.71 -4.08
C ALA A 283 -8.46 -36.41 -3.32
N GLY A 284 -7.71 -36.08 -2.28
CA GLY A 284 -7.81 -34.80 -1.58
C GLY A 284 -7.37 -33.62 -2.44
N LEU A 285 -7.64 -32.40 -1.98
CA LEU A 285 -7.21 -31.18 -2.68
C LEU A 285 -5.69 -31.23 -2.92
N PRO A 286 -5.21 -31.13 -4.17
CA PRO A 286 -3.79 -31.02 -4.47
C PRO A 286 -3.21 -29.73 -3.89
N VAL A 287 -2.24 -29.87 -2.99
CA VAL A 287 -1.58 -28.77 -2.31
C VAL A 287 -0.29 -28.42 -3.06
N ILE A 288 -0.04 -27.13 -3.28
CA ILE A 288 1.02 -26.65 -4.20
C ILE A 288 2.02 -25.78 -3.42
N ALA A 289 3.32 -25.97 -3.71
CA ALA A 289 4.39 -25.06 -3.32
C ALA A 289 5.23 -24.68 -4.56
N LEU A 290 5.26 -23.39 -4.92
CA LEU A 290 6.18 -22.85 -5.92
C LEU A 290 7.45 -22.38 -5.22
N MET A 291 8.59 -23.01 -5.51
CA MET A 291 9.84 -22.74 -4.81
C MET A 291 10.59 -21.55 -5.42
N PRO A 292 11.23 -20.68 -4.61
CA PRO A 292 12.10 -19.63 -5.11
C PRO A 292 13.27 -20.17 -5.93
N GLU A 293 13.83 -21.31 -5.51
CA GLU A 293 14.96 -21.97 -6.13
C GLU A 293 14.55 -23.19 -6.97
N ALA A 294 15.40 -23.54 -7.94
CA ALA A 294 15.32 -24.82 -8.62
C ALA A 294 15.47 -25.98 -7.62
N LEU A 295 14.57 -26.97 -7.69
CA LEU A 295 14.45 -28.06 -6.73
C LEU A 295 15.73 -28.89 -6.54
N GLY A 296 16.53 -29.03 -7.60
CA GLY A 296 17.84 -29.71 -7.62
C GLY A 296 17.80 -31.24 -7.52
N SER A 297 16.75 -31.81 -6.95
CA SER A 297 16.45 -33.25 -6.87
C SER A 297 14.95 -33.45 -6.61
N ALA A 298 14.46 -34.69 -6.70
CA ALA A 298 13.09 -35.02 -6.30
C ALA A 298 12.83 -34.56 -4.85
N PRO A 299 11.75 -33.80 -4.59
CA PRO A 299 11.36 -33.37 -3.25
C PRO A 299 10.62 -34.49 -2.51
N SER A 300 10.49 -34.36 -1.20
CA SER A 300 9.60 -35.18 -0.37
C SER A 300 8.65 -34.28 0.41
N ALA A 301 7.50 -34.81 0.84
CA ALA A 301 6.55 -34.05 1.64
C ALA A 301 5.85 -34.92 2.69
N THR A 302 5.33 -34.27 3.72
CA THR A 302 4.41 -34.85 4.70
C THR A 302 3.20 -33.94 4.88
N MET A 303 2.04 -34.53 5.13
CA MET A 303 0.81 -33.82 5.46
C MET A 303 0.14 -34.48 6.67
N ARG A 304 -0.39 -33.66 7.57
CA ARG A 304 -0.99 -34.11 8.83
C ARG A 304 -2.22 -33.29 9.16
N GLY A 305 -3.33 -33.96 9.49
CA GLY A 305 -4.52 -33.35 10.10
C GLY A 305 -4.64 -33.72 11.58
N SER A 306 -5.77 -33.40 12.19
CA SER A 306 -6.12 -33.79 13.57
C SER A 306 -6.12 -35.31 13.78
N SER A 307 -6.56 -36.06 12.76
CA SER A 307 -6.64 -37.52 12.75
C SER A 307 -5.28 -38.23 12.62
N GLY A 308 -4.21 -37.52 12.27
CA GLY A 308 -2.87 -38.07 12.07
C GLY A 308 -2.26 -37.72 10.72
N ASN A 309 -1.24 -38.48 10.32
CA ASN A 309 -0.57 -38.29 9.02
C ASN A 309 -1.44 -38.83 7.88
N LEU A 310 -1.47 -38.13 6.76
CA LEU A 310 -2.17 -38.54 5.54
C LEU A 310 -1.21 -39.30 4.61
N GLU A 311 -1.73 -40.27 3.88
CA GLU A 311 -1.06 -40.82 2.70
C GLU A 311 -1.02 -39.75 1.59
N VAL A 312 0.17 -39.44 1.08
CA VAL A 312 0.38 -38.41 0.06
C VAL A 312 1.27 -38.90 -1.08
N CYS A 313 0.94 -38.47 -2.28
CA CYS A 313 1.79 -38.53 -3.46
C CYS A 313 2.44 -37.17 -3.67
N VAL A 314 3.71 -37.14 -4.10
CA VAL A 314 4.46 -35.90 -4.33
C VAL A 314 4.90 -35.84 -5.80
N LEU A 315 4.39 -34.86 -6.54
CA LEU A 315 4.73 -34.64 -7.95
C LEU A 315 5.69 -33.45 -8.10
N SER A 316 6.60 -33.59 -9.04
CA SER A 316 7.60 -32.60 -9.46
C SER A 316 8.01 -32.85 -10.91
N GLN A 317 8.89 -32.01 -11.45
CA GLN A 317 9.51 -32.25 -12.76
C GLN A 317 10.28 -33.59 -12.89
N TYR A 318 10.59 -34.27 -11.79
CA TYR A 318 11.42 -35.49 -11.79
C TYR A 318 10.64 -36.80 -11.94
N ASN A 319 9.32 -36.76 -11.73
CA ASN A 319 8.43 -37.93 -11.77
C ASN A 319 7.14 -37.68 -12.58
N THR A 320 7.16 -36.69 -13.47
CA THR A 320 6.09 -36.38 -14.42
C THR A 320 6.66 -36.28 -15.83
N THR A 321 5.80 -36.29 -16.85
CA THR A 321 6.19 -36.23 -18.27
C THR A 321 5.34 -35.23 -19.06
N GLY A 322 5.82 -34.82 -20.23
CA GLY A 322 5.07 -33.97 -21.17
C GLY A 322 4.69 -32.60 -20.58
N THR A 323 3.46 -32.15 -20.84
CA THR A 323 2.96 -30.83 -20.40
C THR A 323 3.00 -30.67 -18.87
N ALA A 324 2.67 -31.72 -18.11
CA ALA A 324 2.76 -31.72 -16.65
C ALA A 324 4.20 -31.43 -16.19
N GLN A 325 5.19 -32.10 -16.79
CA GLN A 325 6.61 -31.86 -16.49
C GLN A 325 7.04 -30.44 -16.83
N ALA A 326 6.62 -29.90 -17.98
CA ALA A 326 6.95 -28.55 -18.41
C ALA A 326 6.36 -27.48 -17.45
N ILE A 327 5.12 -27.67 -16.99
CA ILE A 327 4.47 -26.77 -16.01
C ILE A 327 5.21 -26.84 -14.66
N LEU A 328 5.51 -28.04 -14.15
CA LEU A 328 6.19 -28.17 -12.87
C LEU A 328 7.63 -27.63 -12.92
N ALA A 329 8.36 -27.88 -14.00
CA ALA A 329 9.72 -27.38 -14.22
C ALA A 329 9.76 -25.85 -14.33
N GLY A 330 8.89 -25.26 -15.17
CA GLY A 330 8.87 -23.83 -15.44
C GLY A 330 8.47 -22.94 -14.26
N ASN A 331 7.94 -23.52 -13.18
CA ASN A 331 7.45 -22.80 -12.00
C ASN A 331 8.10 -23.31 -10.68
N ASN A 332 9.16 -24.12 -10.75
CA ASN A 332 9.80 -24.80 -9.60
C ASN A 332 8.78 -25.47 -8.65
N ALA A 333 7.72 -26.05 -9.21
CA ALA A 333 6.55 -26.44 -8.45
C ALA A 333 6.69 -27.85 -7.84
N VAL A 334 6.21 -27.99 -6.61
CA VAL A 334 5.96 -29.25 -5.93
C VAL A 334 4.46 -29.35 -5.66
N VAL A 335 3.85 -30.48 -6.02
CA VAL A 335 2.44 -30.76 -5.74
C VAL A 335 2.37 -31.94 -4.79
N VAL A 336 1.57 -31.82 -3.73
CA VAL A 336 1.32 -32.83 -2.71
C VAL A 336 -0.15 -33.21 -2.78
N ILE A 337 -0.43 -34.44 -3.17
CA ILE A 337 -1.80 -34.94 -3.40
C ILE A 337 -2.15 -35.92 -2.27
N PRO A 338 -3.12 -35.60 -1.40
CA PRO A 338 -3.63 -36.55 -0.40
C PRO A 338 -4.41 -37.67 -1.08
N HIS A 339 -4.24 -38.92 -0.66
CA HIS A 339 -4.96 -40.06 -1.26
C HIS A 339 -6.47 -40.05 -0.96
N SER A 340 -6.93 -39.27 0.03
CA SER A 340 -8.33 -39.18 0.42
C SER A 340 -8.81 -37.73 0.43
N ARG A 341 -10.10 -37.54 0.09
CA ARG A 341 -10.82 -36.27 0.23
C ARG A 341 -10.59 -35.67 1.62
N LEU A 342 -10.26 -34.39 1.69
CA LEU A 342 -10.02 -33.70 2.94
C LEU A 342 -11.35 -33.50 3.69
N ALA A 343 -11.28 -33.61 5.01
CA ALA A 343 -12.38 -33.30 5.91
C ALA A 343 -12.27 -31.84 6.38
N THR A 344 -13.32 -31.31 7.01
CA THR A 344 -13.28 -30.01 7.68
C THR A 344 -12.32 -30.08 8.87
N ASP A 345 -11.08 -29.61 8.69
CA ASP A 345 -9.98 -29.75 9.64
C ASP A 345 -8.86 -28.75 9.31
N SER A 346 -7.93 -28.56 10.23
CA SER A 346 -6.68 -27.84 10.01
C SER A 346 -5.53 -28.82 9.70
N TYR A 347 -4.89 -28.60 8.57
CA TYR A 347 -3.79 -29.40 8.06
C TYR A 347 -2.46 -28.67 8.19
N THR A 348 -1.41 -29.41 8.54
CA THR A 348 -0.01 -28.99 8.48
C THR A 348 0.67 -29.72 7.33
N VAL A 349 1.39 -28.98 6.48
CA VAL A 349 2.16 -29.52 5.36
C VAL A 349 3.62 -29.14 5.53
N SER A 350 4.52 -30.07 5.19
CA SER A 350 5.95 -29.81 5.11
C SER A 350 6.52 -30.39 3.82
N VAL A 351 7.08 -29.54 2.96
CA VAL A 351 7.78 -29.92 1.73
C VAL A 351 9.28 -29.73 1.93
N THR A 352 10.07 -30.76 1.64
CA THR A 352 11.53 -30.76 1.71
C THR A 352 12.11 -30.81 0.31
N SER A 353 12.87 -29.78 -0.08
CA SER A 353 13.72 -29.76 -1.26
C SER A 353 15.19 -29.80 -0.88
N ARG A 354 16.10 -29.84 -1.86
CA ARG A 354 17.55 -29.72 -1.60
C ARG A 354 17.94 -28.38 -0.98
N ALA A 355 17.20 -27.31 -1.28
CA ALA A 355 17.53 -25.95 -0.86
C ALA A 355 16.94 -25.57 0.51
N ARG A 356 15.71 -26.03 0.81
CA ARG A 356 14.95 -25.61 2.00
C ARG A 356 13.87 -26.62 2.38
N VAL A 357 13.45 -26.54 3.65
CA VAL A 357 12.17 -27.09 4.12
C VAL A 357 11.16 -25.95 4.17
N VAL A 358 9.97 -26.19 3.65
CA VAL A 358 8.84 -25.24 3.67
C VAL A 358 7.71 -25.88 4.45
N GLY A 359 7.40 -25.32 5.62
CA GLY A 359 6.29 -25.76 6.46
C GLY A 359 5.20 -24.69 6.51
N TRP A 360 3.93 -25.09 6.42
CA TRP A 360 2.78 -24.20 6.56
C TRP A 360 1.53 -24.92 7.04
N THR A 361 0.52 -24.16 7.45
CA THR A 361 -0.80 -24.68 7.84
C THR A 361 -1.90 -24.07 6.99
N PHE A 362 -3.01 -24.79 6.83
CA PHE A 362 -4.25 -24.26 6.27
C PHE A 362 -5.46 -25.00 6.83
N THR A 363 -6.65 -24.43 6.72
CA THR A 363 -7.91 -25.06 7.12
C THR A 363 -8.75 -25.38 5.89
N VAL A 364 -9.37 -26.55 5.90
CA VAL A 364 -10.45 -26.88 4.97
C VAL A 364 -11.77 -26.62 5.67
N ASP A 365 -12.63 -25.81 5.07
CA ASP A 365 -14.01 -25.63 5.49
C ASP A 365 -14.88 -25.34 4.26
N PRO A 366 -15.64 -26.34 3.75
CA PRO A 366 -16.53 -26.14 2.62
C PRO A 366 -17.59 -25.05 2.84
N THR A 367 -17.89 -24.68 4.09
CA THR A 367 -18.83 -23.59 4.41
C THR A 367 -18.19 -22.19 4.33
N ALA A 368 -16.86 -22.08 4.27
CA ALA A 368 -16.15 -20.83 4.03
C ALA A 368 -16.41 -20.21 2.65
N ALA A 369 -17.04 -20.96 1.72
CA ALA A 369 -17.61 -20.44 0.48
C ALA A 369 -18.95 -19.71 0.65
N THR A 370 -19.60 -19.85 1.81
CA THR A 370 -20.99 -19.44 2.06
C THR A 370 -21.19 -18.56 3.30
N GLY A 371 -20.19 -18.47 4.19
CA GLY A 371 -20.26 -17.67 5.41
C GLY A 371 -20.05 -16.17 5.17
N VAL A 372 -21.11 -15.37 5.29
CA VAL A 372 -21.02 -13.90 5.32
C VAL A 372 -20.05 -13.48 6.42
N GLN A 373 -18.88 -12.98 6.03
CA GLN A 373 -17.94 -12.39 6.99
C GLN A 373 -18.58 -11.15 7.61
N PRO A 374 -18.64 -11.04 8.95
CA PRO A 374 -19.16 -9.84 9.59
C PRO A 374 -18.33 -8.65 9.16
N VAL A 375 -18.99 -7.70 8.50
CA VAL A 375 -18.39 -6.45 8.02
C VAL A 375 -17.62 -5.81 9.18
N PRO A 376 -16.34 -5.43 9.04
CA PRO A 376 -15.57 -4.91 10.17
C PRO A 376 -16.29 -3.71 10.80
N THR A 377 -16.73 -3.86 12.05
CA THR A 377 -17.33 -2.76 12.81
C THR A 377 -16.30 -2.16 13.75
N THR A 378 -16.56 -0.94 14.19
CA THR A 378 -15.87 -0.36 15.33
C THR A 378 -16.78 -0.33 16.55
N ALA A 379 -16.21 -0.01 17.71
CA ALA A 379 -16.95 0.25 18.93
C ALA A 379 -16.31 1.46 19.64
N PRO A 380 -17.10 2.23 20.44
CA PRO A 380 -16.55 3.21 21.36
C PRO A 380 -15.52 2.55 22.29
N LEU A 381 -14.33 3.12 22.38
CA LEU A 381 -13.30 2.72 23.35
C LEU A 381 -13.45 3.46 24.68
N GLY A 382 -14.28 4.50 24.73
CA GLY A 382 -14.54 5.31 25.90
C GLY A 382 -15.87 6.07 25.79
N SER A 383 -16.13 6.94 26.77
CA SER A 383 -17.19 7.93 26.72
C SER A 383 -16.88 9.01 25.66
N GLY A 384 -17.77 9.98 25.51
CA GLY A 384 -17.31 11.26 24.95
C GLY A 384 -16.30 11.91 25.90
N SER A 385 -15.40 12.72 25.33
CA SER A 385 -14.42 13.52 26.05
C SER A 385 -14.13 14.82 25.28
N GLY A 386 -13.80 15.89 26.01
CA GLY A 386 -13.33 17.12 25.38
C GLY A 386 -11.87 17.00 24.92
N LEU A 387 -11.47 17.93 24.06
CA LEU A 387 -10.10 18.13 23.59
C LEU A 387 -9.44 19.24 24.40
N GLN A 388 -8.31 18.94 25.05
CA GLN A 388 -7.38 19.95 25.53
C GLN A 388 -6.28 20.16 24.48
N PRO A 389 -6.27 21.28 23.74
CA PRO A 389 -5.14 21.63 22.90
C PRO A 389 -3.93 22.02 23.77
N ILE A 390 -2.72 21.70 23.30
CA ILE A 390 -1.46 22.07 23.95
C ILE A 390 -0.51 22.71 22.92
N VAL A 391 0.54 23.39 23.40
CA VAL A 391 1.66 23.76 22.53
C VAL A 391 2.33 22.45 22.06
N PRO A 392 2.55 22.23 20.76
CA PRO A 392 3.08 20.96 20.24
C PRO A 392 4.38 20.48 20.92
N GLU A 393 4.36 19.29 21.50
CA GLU A 393 5.50 18.68 22.21
C GLU A 393 5.96 17.36 21.57
N ARG A 394 7.28 17.22 21.37
CA ARG A 394 7.89 16.00 20.81
C ARG A 394 8.04 14.91 21.85
N LEU A 395 7.16 13.91 21.83
CA LEU A 395 7.24 12.76 22.74
C LEU A 395 8.07 11.59 22.19
N VAL A 396 8.26 11.55 20.86
CA VAL A 396 9.04 10.49 20.19
C VAL A 396 9.93 11.12 19.12
N ASP A 397 11.20 10.72 19.11
CA ASP A 397 12.13 10.94 18.00
C ASP A 397 13.09 9.75 17.94
N THR A 398 12.79 8.77 17.10
CA THR A 398 13.56 7.51 17.11
C THR A 398 15.01 7.68 16.66
N ARG A 399 15.29 8.73 15.88
CA ARG A 399 16.64 9.14 15.45
C ARG A 399 17.52 9.53 16.64
N LEU A 400 16.90 10.01 17.71
CA LEU A 400 17.52 10.42 18.96
C LEU A 400 17.33 9.39 20.09
N ASN A 401 16.66 8.26 19.81
CA ASN A 401 16.14 7.31 20.79
C ASN A 401 15.24 7.95 21.88
N LEU A 402 14.58 9.07 21.55
CA LEU A 402 13.62 9.73 22.43
C LEU A 402 12.29 8.96 22.39
N GLY A 403 11.84 8.43 23.54
CA GLY A 403 10.56 7.74 23.69
C GLY A 403 10.47 6.34 23.05
N ALA A 404 11.18 6.11 21.94
CA ALA A 404 11.33 4.82 21.28
C ALA A 404 12.63 4.77 20.45
N SER A 405 13.11 3.56 20.14
CA SER A 405 14.16 3.32 19.14
C SER A 405 13.59 3.23 17.71
N ARG A 406 14.43 3.22 16.67
CA ARG A 406 14.02 3.08 15.24
C ARG A 406 13.06 1.91 15.02
N LEU A 407 12.08 2.06 14.14
CA LEU A 407 11.12 1.00 13.84
C LEU A 407 11.78 -0.06 12.95
N ALA A 408 11.77 -1.31 13.41
CA ALA A 408 12.20 -2.45 12.61
C ALA A 408 11.07 -2.87 11.67
N ALA A 409 11.42 -3.26 10.45
CA ALA A 409 10.47 -3.72 9.43
C ALA A 409 9.60 -4.86 9.98
N SER A 410 8.28 -4.74 9.79
CA SER A 410 7.26 -5.71 10.19
C SER A 410 7.16 -6.02 11.69
N ILE A 411 7.78 -5.24 12.58
CA ILE A 411 7.67 -5.40 14.03
C ILE A 411 6.77 -4.31 14.62
N THR A 412 5.65 -4.72 15.22
CA THR A 412 4.81 -3.81 16.03
C THR A 412 5.58 -3.36 17.27
N LYS A 413 5.62 -2.05 17.51
CA LYS A 413 6.24 -1.45 18.69
C LYS A 413 5.18 -0.71 19.51
N ARG A 414 5.09 -1.03 20.81
CA ARG A 414 4.31 -0.23 21.76
C ARG A 414 5.12 0.99 22.22
N ILE A 415 4.49 2.15 22.27
CA ILE A 415 5.06 3.42 22.74
C ILE A 415 4.15 3.99 23.83
N GLN A 416 4.74 4.36 24.97
CA GLN A 416 4.02 5.02 26.06
C GLN A 416 3.83 6.51 25.77
N ILE A 417 2.60 7.01 25.90
CA ILE A 417 2.25 8.41 25.62
C ILE A 417 1.74 9.12 26.88
N ALA A 418 0.68 8.62 27.51
CA ALA A 418 0.11 9.24 28.70
C ALA A 418 1.10 9.28 29.86
N GLY A 419 1.04 10.35 30.67
CA GLY A 419 1.98 10.65 31.74
C GLY A 419 3.29 11.29 31.25
N ARG A 420 3.35 11.76 29.99
CA ARG A 420 4.52 12.40 29.38
C ARG A 420 4.09 13.69 28.68
N GLY A 421 4.93 14.73 28.77
CA GLY A 421 4.80 15.97 28.00
C GLY A 421 3.40 16.57 27.94
N GLY A 422 2.88 16.98 29.10
CA GLY A 422 1.55 17.56 29.24
C GLY A 422 0.37 16.58 29.11
N VAL A 423 0.54 15.38 28.54
CA VAL A 423 -0.54 14.40 28.40
C VAL A 423 -0.81 13.71 29.75
N PRO A 424 -2.00 13.86 30.35
CA PRO A 424 -2.32 13.28 31.65
C PRO A 424 -2.56 11.77 31.56
N ALA A 425 -2.51 11.08 32.70
CA ALA A 425 -2.65 9.62 32.77
C ALA A 425 -4.05 9.09 32.41
N ASP A 426 -5.08 9.94 32.45
CA ASP A 426 -6.48 9.64 32.12
C ASP A 426 -6.85 9.99 30.66
N ALA A 427 -5.88 10.38 29.84
CA ALA A 427 -6.09 10.64 28.41
C ALA A 427 -6.58 9.36 27.70
N GLN A 428 -7.72 9.47 27.00
CA GLN A 428 -8.32 8.38 26.23
C GLN A 428 -7.82 8.36 24.77
N ALA A 429 -7.39 9.51 24.26
CA ALA A 429 -6.79 9.65 22.94
C ALA A 429 -5.83 10.86 22.90
N ILE A 430 -5.02 10.93 21.86
CA ILE A 430 -4.20 12.09 21.52
C ILE A 430 -4.58 12.65 20.15
N SER A 431 -4.31 13.93 19.94
CA SER A 431 -4.14 14.53 18.62
C SER A 431 -2.64 14.80 18.43
N ALA A 432 -2.07 14.27 17.35
CA ALA A 432 -0.62 14.32 17.13
C ALA A 432 -0.27 14.33 15.66
N ASN A 433 0.89 14.91 15.34
CA ASN A 433 1.53 14.77 14.05
C ASN A 433 2.52 13.60 14.06
N PHE A 434 2.35 12.67 13.13
CA PHE A 434 3.17 11.48 12.98
C PHE A 434 4.04 11.63 11.73
N THR A 435 5.35 11.81 11.90
CA THR A 435 6.28 11.99 10.78
C THR A 435 7.17 10.78 10.61
N VAL A 436 7.08 10.13 9.45
CA VAL A 436 8.05 9.13 9.00
C VAL A 436 9.26 9.83 8.40
N VAL A 437 10.46 9.33 8.71
CA VAL A 437 11.73 9.88 8.24
C VAL A 437 12.61 8.77 7.67
N GLY A 438 13.06 8.93 6.42
CA GLY A 438 14.01 8.03 5.76
C GLY A 438 13.61 6.55 5.76
N PRO A 439 12.38 6.18 5.36
CA PRO A 439 11.98 4.79 5.20
C PRO A 439 12.77 4.13 4.06
N GLU A 440 13.16 2.87 4.24
CA GLU A 440 13.98 2.16 3.24
C GLU A 440 13.20 1.87 1.95
N VAL A 441 11.96 1.43 2.07
CA VAL A 441 11.04 1.18 0.94
C VAL A 441 9.70 1.90 1.12
N ALA A 442 9.02 2.18 0.01
CA ALA A 442 7.66 2.72 0.00
C ALA A 442 6.69 1.81 0.74
N SER A 443 5.87 2.36 1.63
CA SER A 443 5.02 1.58 2.53
C SER A 443 3.98 2.45 3.26
N TYR A 444 3.49 1.96 4.40
CA TYR A 444 2.58 2.65 5.30
C TYR A 444 3.03 2.56 6.77
N LEU A 445 2.47 3.44 7.60
CA LEU A 445 2.49 3.33 9.06
C LEU A 445 1.05 3.12 9.54
N SER A 446 0.83 2.15 10.42
CA SER A 446 -0.44 1.97 11.15
C SER A 446 -0.22 2.31 12.61
N ILE A 447 -1.15 3.07 13.21
CA ILE A 447 -1.14 3.44 14.62
C ILE A 447 -2.53 3.20 15.23
N TRP A 448 -2.58 2.49 16.36
CA TRP A 448 -3.82 2.12 17.04
C TRP A 448 -3.60 1.93 18.54
N ASN A 449 -4.67 1.79 19.33
CA ASN A 449 -4.54 1.37 20.71
C ASN A 449 -4.21 -0.14 20.78
N CYS A 450 -3.27 -0.55 21.62
CA CYS A 450 -2.73 -1.92 21.62
C CYS A 450 -3.72 -3.04 22.02
N SER A 451 -5.02 -2.77 22.19
CA SER A 451 -6.01 -3.72 22.73
C SER A 451 -6.60 -4.69 21.69
N ALA A 452 -6.27 -4.54 20.40
CA ALA A 452 -6.78 -5.36 19.31
C ALA A 452 -5.64 -5.86 18.40
N SER A 453 -5.95 -6.87 17.58
CA SER A 453 -5.10 -7.23 16.43
C SER A 453 -4.83 -6.02 15.54
N ARG A 454 -3.69 -6.04 14.82
CA ARG A 454 -3.29 -4.93 13.94
C ARG A 454 -4.43 -4.62 12.95
N PRO A 455 -5.02 -3.40 12.97
CA PRO A 455 -6.06 -3.05 12.03
C PRO A 455 -5.48 -2.88 10.62
N THR A 456 -6.27 -3.19 9.60
CA THR A 456 -5.89 -3.09 8.18
C THR A 456 -5.97 -1.66 7.62
N VAL A 457 -5.66 -0.66 8.47
CA VAL A 457 -5.73 0.78 8.16
C VAL A 457 -4.34 1.39 8.00
N SER A 458 -4.22 2.46 7.22
CA SER A 458 -3.01 3.30 7.14
C SER A 458 -3.23 4.61 7.87
N THR A 459 -2.37 4.89 8.86
CA THR A 459 -2.27 6.21 9.48
C THR A 459 -1.55 7.19 8.57
N LEU A 460 -0.50 6.75 7.87
CA LEU A 460 0.09 7.49 6.76
C LEU A 460 0.71 6.56 5.72
N ASN A 461 0.94 7.08 4.51
CA ASN A 461 1.60 6.41 3.40
C ASN A 461 2.84 7.21 3.00
N PHE A 462 3.88 6.54 2.51
CA PHE A 462 5.16 7.15 2.18
C PHE A 462 5.92 6.37 1.11
N ASP A 463 6.74 7.08 0.33
CA ASP A 463 7.73 6.47 -0.56
C ASP A 463 9.09 6.31 0.13
N SER A 464 10.00 5.55 -0.49
CA SER A 464 11.39 5.41 -0.04
C SER A 464 12.07 6.77 0.14
N MET A 465 12.88 6.90 1.20
CA MET A 465 13.66 8.09 1.57
C MET A 465 12.87 9.38 1.88
N GLN A 466 11.53 9.37 1.85
CA GLN A 466 10.74 10.55 2.17
C GLN A 466 10.82 10.97 3.65
N THR A 467 10.53 12.25 3.90
CA THR A 467 10.12 12.74 5.21
C THR A 467 8.70 13.29 5.07
N VAL A 468 7.71 12.60 5.62
CA VAL A 468 6.29 12.94 5.40
C VAL A 468 5.49 12.83 6.71
N PRO A 469 4.73 13.87 7.08
CA PRO A 469 3.84 13.88 8.23
C PRO A 469 2.40 13.47 7.87
N ASN A 470 1.67 12.94 8.85
CA ASN A 470 0.21 13.04 8.89
C ASN A 470 -0.30 13.30 10.32
N GLY A 471 -1.23 14.24 10.45
CA GLY A 471 -1.87 14.66 11.69
C GLY A 471 -3.15 13.87 11.93
N ALA A 472 -3.15 13.01 12.95
CA ALA A 472 -4.27 12.11 13.25
C ALA A 472 -4.62 12.11 14.74
N ASN A 473 -5.89 11.85 15.02
CA ASN A 473 -6.34 11.48 16.36
C ASN A 473 -6.15 9.97 16.54
N VAL A 474 -5.60 9.54 17.67
CA VAL A 474 -5.29 8.13 17.96
C VAL A 474 -5.74 7.77 19.37
N PRO A 475 -6.56 6.71 19.56
CA PRO A 475 -6.92 6.23 20.89
C PRO A 475 -5.72 5.65 21.62
N LEU A 476 -5.68 5.82 22.94
CA LEU A 476 -4.71 5.17 23.81
C LEU A 476 -5.27 3.83 24.33
N ASP A 477 -4.38 2.90 24.68
CA ASP A 477 -4.75 1.73 25.47
C ASP A 477 -5.05 2.11 26.93
N ALA A 478 -5.62 1.18 27.71
CA ALA A 478 -5.98 1.42 29.12
C ALA A 478 -4.79 1.74 30.05
N THR A 479 -3.56 1.66 29.54
CA THR A 479 -2.32 2.04 30.20
C THR A 479 -1.63 3.24 29.54
N GLY A 480 -2.32 3.96 28.64
CA GLY A 480 -1.85 5.21 28.05
C GLY A 480 -0.86 5.08 26.89
N GLY A 481 -0.79 3.93 26.22
CA GLY A 481 0.12 3.71 25.09
C GLY A 481 -0.57 3.52 23.74
N VAL A 482 0.24 3.60 22.69
CA VAL A 482 -0.14 3.29 21.30
C VAL A 482 0.75 2.19 20.74
N CYS A 483 0.22 1.43 19.80
CA CYS A 483 0.98 0.48 19.00
C CYS A 483 1.24 1.10 17.62
N VAL A 484 2.49 1.06 17.16
CA VAL A 484 2.91 1.49 15.82
C VAL A 484 3.44 0.30 15.04
N PHE A 485 3.14 0.22 13.76
CA PHE A 485 3.63 -0.81 12.84
C PHE A 485 3.97 -0.20 11.49
N SER A 486 5.08 -0.63 10.89
CA SER A 486 5.35 -0.44 9.47
C SER A 486 6.00 -1.69 8.86
N PRO A 487 5.65 -2.07 7.62
CA PRO A 487 6.39 -3.10 6.86
C PRO A 487 7.83 -2.67 6.49
N SER A 488 8.13 -1.37 6.54
CA SER A 488 9.42 -0.77 6.17
C SER A 488 10.20 -0.39 7.43
N SER A 489 11.53 -0.57 7.46
CA SER A 489 12.31 -0.02 8.58
C SER A 489 12.49 1.48 8.37
N THR A 490 12.14 2.25 9.41
CA THR A 490 11.99 3.69 9.30
C THR A 490 12.14 4.37 10.66
N ASP A 491 12.48 5.65 10.64
CA ASP A 491 12.40 6.50 11.82
C ASP A 491 11.02 7.16 11.94
N LEU A 492 10.58 7.37 13.17
CA LEU A 492 9.31 7.97 13.54
C LEU A 492 9.53 9.15 14.50
N VAL A 493 8.87 10.26 14.21
CA VAL A 493 8.69 11.40 15.11
C VAL A 493 7.22 11.50 15.47
N VAL A 494 6.92 11.77 16.74
CA VAL A 494 5.56 12.01 17.23
C VAL A 494 5.54 13.32 18.01
N ASP A 495 4.92 14.33 17.42
CA ASP A 495 4.72 15.66 17.99
C ASP A 495 3.23 15.78 18.42
N VAL A 496 2.94 15.74 19.72
CA VAL A 496 1.56 15.78 20.26
C VAL A 496 1.10 17.23 20.41
N ASN A 497 -0.08 17.56 19.87
CA ASN A 497 -0.65 18.92 19.85
C ASN A 497 -1.99 19.04 20.62
N GLY A 498 -2.52 17.92 21.12
CA GLY A 498 -3.65 17.90 22.05
C GLY A 498 -3.91 16.51 22.61
N TYR A 499 -4.75 16.44 23.64
CA TYR A 499 -5.23 15.18 24.21
C TYR A 499 -6.72 15.23 24.52
N PHE A 500 -7.34 14.07 24.55
CA PHE A 500 -8.76 13.89 24.86
C PHE A 500 -8.88 13.22 26.22
N SER A 501 -9.58 13.84 27.17
CA SER A 501 -9.82 13.27 28.50
C SER A 501 -11.15 13.73 29.10
N PRO A 502 -11.74 13.00 30.05
CA PRO A 502 -12.99 13.41 30.72
C PRO A 502 -12.90 14.77 31.44
N ALA A 503 -11.69 15.20 31.81
CA ALA A 503 -11.44 16.48 32.48
C ALA A 503 -11.26 17.66 31.51
N ALA A 504 -11.07 17.41 30.21
CA ALA A 504 -10.91 18.47 29.21
C ALA A 504 -12.28 19.04 28.82
N THR A 505 -12.41 20.37 28.82
CA THR A 505 -13.67 21.11 28.60
C THR A 505 -13.81 21.70 27.19
N GLY A 506 -12.86 21.40 26.29
CA GLY A 506 -12.89 21.88 24.92
C GLY A 506 -13.77 21.00 24.03
N HIS A 507 -14.96 21.48 23.68
CA HIS A 507 -15.87 20.78 22.76
C HIS A 507 -15.73 21.29 21.32
N PHE A 508 -16.04 20.44 20.33
CA PHE A 508 -15.91 20.77 18.91
C PHE A 508 -17.16 21.42 18.33
N ALA A 509 -16.98 22.52 17.60
CA ALA A 509 -17.95 23.08 16.68
C ALA A 509 -17.44 22.92 15.25
N SER A 510 -18.10 22.06 14.49
CA SER A 510 -17.84 21.81 13.08
C SER A 510 -18.35 22.95 12.19
N VAL A 511 -17.62 23.29 11.12
CA VAL A 511 -18.13 24.17 10.05
C VAL A 511 -18.05 23.48 8.70
N VAL A 512 -18.89 23.87 7.74
CA VAL A 512 -18.68 23.47 6.33
C VAL A 512 -17.29 23.94 5.92
N PRO A 513 -16.41 23.05 5.40
CA PRO A 513 -15.02 23.41 5.16
C PRO A 513 -14.86 24.66 4.28
N ALA A 514 -14.07 25.63 4.74
CA ALA A 514 -13.92 26.93 4.08
C ALA A 514 -12.45 27.33 3.94
N ARG A 515 -12.09 28.07 2.88
CA ARG A 515 -10.71 28.54 2.68
C ARG A 515 -10.45 29.85 3.41
N LEU A 516 -9.39 29.88 4.22
CA LEU A 516 -8.92 31.08 4.93
C LEU A 516 -7.69 31.71 4.27
N MET A 517 -6.82 30.90 3.66
CA MET A 517 -5.62 31.39 2.95
C MET A 517 -5.47 30.66 1.61
N ASP A 518 -5.08 31.42 0.58
CA ASP A 518 -4.54 30.93 -0.69
C ASP A 518 -3.52 31.98 -1.19
N THR A 519 -2.24 31.77 -0.92
CA THR A 519 -1.16 32.73 -1.26
C THR A 519 -1.05 33.01 -2.76
N ARG A 520 -1.61 32.12 -3.59
CA ARG A 520 -1.62 32.19 -5.05
C ARG A 520 -2.67 33.16 -5.59
N SER A 521 -3.72 33.44 -4.81
CA SER A 521 -4.78 34.41 -5.15
C SER A 521 -4.75 35.68 -4.32
N GLY A 522 -3.85 35.76 -3.33
CA GLY A 522 -3.76 36.88 -2.38
C GLY A 522 -4.72 36.77 -1.19
N LEU A 523 -5.42 35.64 -1.03
CA LEU A 523 -6.34 35.41 0.09
C LEU A 523 -5.55 35.06 1.36
N GLY A 524 -5.81 35.75 2.47
CA GLY A 524 -5.18 35.52 3.78
C GLY A 524 -3.71 35.97 3.87
N ALA A 525 -2.97 35.97 2.76
CA ALA A 525 -1.65 36.57 2.61
C ALA A 525 -1.48 37.08 1.17
N PRO A 526 -0.81 38.23 0.95
CA PRO A 526 -0.81 38.93 -0.35
C PRO A 526 0.03 38.25 -1.43
N SER A 527 0.89 37.28 -1.07
CA SER A 527 1.82 36.62 -1.97
C SER A 527 2.33 35.30 -1.38
N ARG A 528 2.99 34.49 -2.23
CA ARG A 528 3.85 33.36 -1.86
C ARG A 528 4.76 33.69 -0.67
N LEU A 529 4.84 32.79 0.31
CA LEU A 529 5.60 32.99 1.53
C LEU A 529 7.11 32.83 1.28
N GLN A 530 7.91 33.52 2.08
CA GLN A 530 9.37 33.54 1.96
C GLN A 530 10.03 32.63 2.99
N ALA A 531 11.21 32.09 2.66
CA ALA A 531 11.97 31.30 3.62
C ALA A 531 12.26 32.06 4.92
N PHE A 532 12.20 31.35 6.04
CA PHE A 532 12.46 31.86 7.38
C PHE A 532 11.52 33.01 7.80
N SER A 533 10.29 33.03 7.27
CA SER A 533 9.28 34.04 7.58
C SER A 533 8.09 33.44 8.33
N THR A 534 7.50 34.25 9.21
CA THR A 534 6.25 33.96 9.92
C THR A 534 5.15 34.89 9.39
N THR A 535 4.00 34.32 9.05
CA THR A 535 2.79 35.05 8.64
C THR A 535 1.67 34.80 9.65
N ALA A 536 1.05 35.87 10.16
CA ALA A 536 -0.16 35.75 11.00
C ALA A 536 -1.41 35.61 10.12
N LEU A 537 -2.31 34.69 10.48
CA LEU A 537 -3.59 34.45 9.83
C LEU A 537 -4.71 34.55 10.87
N SER A 538 -5.69 35.42 10.64
CA SER A 538 -6.92 35.47 11.43
C SER A 538 -7.78 34.24 11.14
N VAL A 539 -8.12 33.47 12.17
CA VAL A 539 -8.90 32.22 12.04
C VAL A 539 -10.27 32.26 12.74
N THR A 540 -10.56 33.34 13.47
CA THR A 540 -11.84 33.55 14.17
C THR A 540 -12.59 34.76 13.62
N GLY A 541 -13.89 34.87 13.94
CA GLY A 541 -14.75 35.95 13.43
C GLY A 541 -15.07 35.85 11.93
N THR A 542 -14.71 34.73 11.30
CA THR A 542 -14.89 34.44 9.87
C THR A 542 -15.29 32.97 9.69
N SER A 543 -15.88 32.63 8.53
CA SER A 543 -16.22 31.25 8.15
C SER A 543 -17.00 30.43 9.20
N GLY A 544 -17.85 31.10 10.00
CA GLY A 544 -18.63 30.48 11.07
C GLY A 544 -17.88 30.21 12.39
N ILE A 545 -16.61 30.61 12.50
CA ILE A 545 -15.78 30.41 13.69
C ILE A 545 -16.00 31.55 14.70
N PRO A 546 -16.39 31.28 15.95
CA PRO A 546 -16.58 32.31 16.96
C PRO A 546 -15.25 32.94 17.40
N THR A 547 -15.27 34.21 17.80
CA THR A 547 -14.10 34.93 18.34
C THR A 547 -13.54 34.34 19.63
N GLY A 548 -14.37 33.60 20.39
CA GLY A 548 -13.97 32.85 21.60
C GLY A 548 -13.48 31.42 21.32
N ALA A 549 -13.01 31.11 20.12
CA ALA A 549 -12.41 29.81 19.82
C ALA A 549 -11.01 29.69 20.47
N THR A 550 -10.76 28.57 21.15
CA THR A 550 -9.50 28.28 21.85
C THR A 550 -8.55 27.40 21.04
N ALA A 551 -9.08 26.66 20.07
CA ALA A 551 -8.32 25.92 19.06
C ALA A 551 -9.07 25.86 17.72
N VAL A 552 -8.35 25.61 16.64
CA VAL A 552 -8.90 25.38 15.29
C VAL A 552 -8.36 24.09 14.68
N MET A 553 -9.16 23.52 13.78
CA MET A 553 -8.83 22.35 12.97
C MET A 553 -8.71 22.80 11.52
N LEU A 554 -7.50 22.70 10.97
CA LEU A 554 -7.13 23.19 9.66
C LEU A 554 -6.62 22.03 8.80
N ASN A 555 -6.87 22.07 7.49
CA ASN A 555 -6.02 21.39 6.52
C ASN A 555 -5.06 22.41 5.90
N VAL A 556 -3.76 22.18 6.04
CA VAL A 556 -2.70 23.05 5.53
C VAL A 556 -2.00 22.33 4.38
N THR A 557 -2.05 22.90 3.18
CA THR A 557 -1.45 22.32 1.98
C THR A 557 -0.33 23.22 1.46
N SER A 558 0.89 22.70 1.40
CA SER A 558 1.98 23.32 0.64
C SER A 558 1.84 23.01 -0.83
N VAL A 559 2.05 24.03 -1.66
CA VAL A 559 2.02 23.95 -3.11
C VAL A 559 3.38 24.38 -3.65
N TYR A 560 4.06 23.45 -4.33
CA TYR A 560 5.32 23.66 -5.05
C TYR A 560 6.36 24.48 -4.25
N PRO A 561 6.91 23.97 -3.13
CA PRO A 561 8.00 24.64 -2.44
C PRO A 561 9.28 24.64 -3.29
N ASP A 562 10.10 25.69 -3.16
CA ASP A 562 11.36 25.81 -3.93
C ASP A 562 12.48 24.86 -3.45
N TYR A 563 12.41 24.43 -2.18
CA TYR A 563 13.32 23.49 -1.54
C TYR A 563 12.58 22.66 -0.49
N ASP A 564 13.13 21.49 -0.15
CA ASP A 564 12.69 20.71 1.01
C ASP A 564 12.75 21.55 2.30
N GLY A 565 11.77 21.37 3.19
CA GLY A 565 11.70 22.18 4.40
C GLY A 565 10.62 21.73 5.37
N TYR A 566 10.14 22.68 6.17
CA TYR A 566 9.02 22.48 7.08
C TYR A 566 8.15 23.74 7.24
N VAL A 567 6.92 23.50 7.68
CA VAL A 567 5.94 24.52 8.07
C VAL A 567 5.48 24.23 9.50
N THR A 568 5.43 25.26 10.34
CA THR A 568 4.97 25.17 11.73
C THR A 568 3.84 26.17 11.96
N VAL A 569 2.73 25.70 12.52
CA VAL A 569 1.52 26.47 12.83
C VAL A 569 1.32 26.45 14.34
N TYR A 570 1.14 27.63 14.94
CA TYR A 570 1.09 27.83 16.38
C TYR A 570 0.30 29.11 16.71
N PRO A 571 -0.24 29.31 17.93
CA PRO A 571 -0.85 30.58 18.30
C PRO A 571 0.19 31.72 18.33
N CYS A 572 -0.13 32.88 17.77
CA CYS A 572 0.83 34.00 17.62
C CYS A 572 1.33 34.62 18.94
N ASP A 573 0.64 34.40 20.05
CA ASP A 573 1.03 34.86 21.40
C ASP A 573 1.93 33.87 22.17
N ALA A 574 2.32 32.76 21.53
CA ALA A 574 3.25 31.77 22.06
C ALA A 574 4.60 31.75 21.29
N PRO A 575 5.70 31.27 21.93
CA PRO A 575 6.94 30.98 21.20
C PRO A 575 6.73 29.87 20.17
N MET A 576 7.42 29.97 19.04
CA MET A 576 7.36 28.97 17.96
C MET A 576 7.84 27.59 18.45
N PRO A 577 7.03 26.52 18.30
CA PRO A 577 7.43 25.15 18.64
C PRO A 577 8.56 24.61 17.75
N THR A 578 9.25 23.57 18.22
CA THR A 578 10.21 22.78 17.41
C THR A 578 9.54 21.70 16.55
N ALA A 579 8.24 21.48 16.75
CA ALA A 579 7.43 20.58 15.94
C ALA A 579 7.16 21.18 14.55
N SER A 580 7.18 20.33 13.52
CA SER A 580 6.69 20.68 12.18
C SER A 580 5.30 20.10 11.98
N ASN A 581 4.39 20.87 11.41
CA ASN A 581 3.11 20.38 10.93
C ASN A 581 3.25 19.78 9.52
N LEU A 582 4.01 20.45 8.66
CA LEU A 582 4.24 20.04 7.28
C LEU A 582 5.74 19.84 7.05
N ASN A 583 6.08 18.89 6.18
CA ASN A 583 7.44 18.72 5.66
C ASN A 583 7.40 18.78 4.12
N PRO A 584 7.25 19.98 3.52
CA PRO A 584 7.18 20.12 2.08
C PRO A 584 8.45 19.59 1.41
N SER A 585 8.30 18.83 0.34
CA SER A 585 9.40 18.38 -0.51
C SER A 585 9.38 19.15 -1.83
N VAL A 586 10.54 19.41 -2.41
CA VAL A 586 10.69 20.30 -3.58
C VAL A 586 9.77 19.89 -4.74
N TRP A 587 9.03 20.86 -5.28
CA TRP A 587 8.00 20.66 -6.33
C TRP A 587 6.83 19.71 -6.00
N THR A 588 6.59 19.31 -4.75
CA THR A 588 5.39 18.52 -4.39
C THR A 588 4.18 19.38 -4.04
N ILE A 589 3.00 18.75 -3.98
CA ILE A 589 1.84 19.27 -3.26
C ILE A 589 1.56 18.30 -2.12
N THR A 590 1.48 18.81 -0.89
CA THR A 590 1.40 17.99 0.32
C THR A 590 0.43 18.63 1.30
N PRO A 591 -0.73 18.01 1.60
CA PRO A 591 -1.65 18.44 2.64
C PRO A 591 -1.29 17.84 4.00
N ASN A 592 -1.71 18.47 5.10
CA ASN A 592 -1.81 17.82 6.42
C ASN A 592 -2.88 18.48 7.31
N ASN A 593 -3.59 17.67 8.08
CA ASN A 593 -4.45 18.14 9.17
C ASN A 593 -3.63 18.68 10.36
N VAL A 594 -4.06 19.83 10.86
CA VAL A 594 -3.42 20.63 11.89
C VAL A 594 -4.46 20.99 12.95
N VAL A 595 -4.21 20.55 14.18
CA VAL A 595 -4.91 21.04 15.37
C VAL A 595 -3.94 21.98 16.09
N THR A 596 -4.36 23.22 16.34
CA THR A 596 -3.56 24.25 17.01
C THR A 596 -4.43 25.06 17.96
N PRO A 597 -3.90 25.50 19.13
CA PRO A 597 -4.49 26.61 19.87
C PRO A 597 -4.56 27.89 19.01
N VAL A 598 -5.45 28.80 19.39
CA VAL A 598 -5.59 30.15 18.81
C VAL A 598 -5.10 31.19 19.82
N ALA A 599 -4.44 32.24 19.35
CA ALA A 599 -4.03 33.37 20.18
C ALA A 599 -5.22 34.19 20.69
N ALA A 600 -5.03 34.96 21.76
CA ALA A 600 -6.09 35.78 22.37
C ALA A 600 -6.71 36.84 21.41
N ASP A 601 -6.03 37.18 20.32
CA ASP A 601 -6.52 38.09 19.26
C ASP A 601 -7.23 37.37 18.10
N GLY A 602 -7.38 36.04 18.17
CA GLY A 602 -8.04 35.23 17.15
C GLY A 602 -7.13 34.79 15.99
N THR A 603 -5.80 34.89 16.13
CA THR A 603 -4.84 34.54 15.08
C THR A 603 -4.07 33.23 15.33
N VAL A 604 -3.53 32.65 14.25
CA VAL A 604 -2.45 31.66 14.27
C VAL A 604 -1.29 32.16 13.43
N CYS A 605 -0.08 31.83 13.84
CA CYS A 605 1.17 32.15 13.17
C CYS A 605 1.67 30.94 12.39
N ILE A 606 2.04 31.17 11.13
CA ILE A 606 2.51 30.16 10.19
C ILE A 606 3.95 30.50 9.83
N TYR A 607 4.89 29.73 10.36
CA TYR A 607 6.31 29.80 9.99
C TYR A 607 6.63 28.88 8.82
N THR A 608 7.46 29.34 7.89
CA THR A 608 7.93 28.57 6.74
C THR A 608 9.46 28.58 6.64
N SER A 609 10.10 27.40 6.49
CA SER A 609 11.56 27.32 6.37
C SER A 609 12.09 27.44 4.93
N THR A 610 11.19 27.55 3.95
CA THR A 610 11.46 27.47 2.50
C THR A 610 10.42 28.33 1.77
N PRO A 611 10.71 28.94 0.61
CA PRO A 611 9.70 29.69 -0.13
C PRO A 611 8.63 28.72 -0.67
N VAL A 612 7.36 29.01 -0.39
CA VAL A 612 6.26 28.08 -0.62
C VAL A 612 4.92 28.82 -0.76
N ASP A 613 4.03 28.29 -1.59
CA ASP A 613 2.63 28.70 -1.58
C ASP A 613 1.83 27.84 -0.60
N LEU A 614 0.99 28.47 0.22
CA LEU A 614 0.13 27.78 1.18
C LEU A 614 -1.35 27.98 0.86
N VAL A 615 -2.08 26.88 1.02
CA VAL A 615 -3.54 26.85 1.10
C VAL A 615 -3.91 26.42 2.52
N VAL A 616 -4.76 27.19 3.19
CA VAL A 616 -5.27 26.84 4.53
C VAL A 616 -6.79 26.81 4.47
N ASP A 617 -7.34 25.60 4.61
CA ASP A 617 -8.76 25.33 4.70
C ASP A 617 -9.12 25.01 6.16
N ILE A 618 -10.21 25.56 6.72
CA ILE A 618 -10.68 25.31 8.09
C ILE A 618 -11.88 24.35 8.09
N THR A 619 -11.93 23.41 9.04
CA THR A 619 -13.04 22.43 9.17
C THR A 619 -13.80 22.53 10.50
N GLY A 620 -13.27 23.27 11.48
CA GLY A 620 -14.00 23.64 12.70
C GLY A 620 -13.10 24.21 13.79
N SER A 621 -13.69 24.38 14.98
CA SER A 621 -13.05 24.99 16.14
C SER A 621 -13.36 24.25 17.43
N VAL A 622 -12.53 24.48 18.45
CA VAL A 622 -12.85 24.21 19.85
C VAL A 622 -13.28 25.53 20.49
N ASN A 623 -14.42 25.57 21.16
CA ASN A 623 -14.90 26.77 21.86
C ASN A 623 -15.87 26.41 23.00
N ALA A 624 -16.09 27.35 23.94
CA ALA A 624 -16.88 27.10 25.14
C ALA A 624 -18.40 26.98 24.92
N ALA A 625 -18.91 27.32 23.74
CA ALA A 625 -20.33 27.17 23.38
C ALA A 625 -20.61 25.90 22.55
N ALA A 626 -19.56 25.20 22.12
CA ALA A 626 -19.67 23.92 21.45
C ALA A 626 -20.10 22.81 22.42
N THR A 627 -20.67 21.74 21.88
CA THR A 627 -21.17 20.62 22.69
C THR A 627 -20.68 19.25 22.22
N TYR A 628 -20.07 19.14 21.03
CA TYR A 628 -19.68 17.83 20.52
C TYR A 628 -18.44 17.31 21.24
N GLU A 629 -18.57 16.10 21.77
CA GLU A 629 -17.49 15.36 22.43
C GLU A 629 -16.85 14.35 21.47
N TYR A 630 -15.54 14.16 21.60
CA TYR A 630 -14.84 13.13 20.84
C TYR A 630 -15.03 11.77 21.48
N VAL A 631 -15.49 10.81 20.69
CA VAL A 631 -15.56 9.40 21.04
C VAL A 631 -14.40 8.68 20.33
N PRO A 632 -13.38 8.23 21.08
CA PRO A 632 -12.31 7.42 20.53
C PRO A 632 -12.84 6.05 20.11
N ALA A 633 -12.36 5.53 18.97
CA ALA A 633 -12.80 4.27 18.42
C ALA A 633 -11.61 3.46 17.88
N ALA A 634 -11.73 2.12 17.89
CA ALA A 634 -10.69 1.27 17.29
C ALA A 634 -10.58 1.59 15.79
N PRO A 635 -9.39 1.94 15.27
CA PRO A 635 -9.24 2.34 13.88
C PRO A 635 -9.69 1.26 12.89
N PHE A 636 -10.58 1.61 11.96
CA PHE A 636 -11.16 0.64 11.02
C PHE A 636 -11.44 1.28 9.64
N ARG A 637 -11.42 0.46 8.59
CA ARG A 637 -11.71 0.90 7.23
C ARG A 637 -13.20 0.98 6.95
N LEU A 638 -13.77 2.19 7.00
CA LEU A 638 -15.17 2.42 6.66
C LEU A 638 -15.43 2.30 5.14
N THR A 639 -14.46 2.71 4.31
CA THR A 639 -14.61 2.65 2.85
C THR A 639 -13.29 2.26 2.17
N ASP A 640 -13.38 1.40 1.15
CA ASP A 640 -12.31 1.07 0.22
C ASP A 640 -12.93 0.89 -1.18
N THR A 641 -12.73 1.83 -2.10
CA THR A 641 -13.30 1.66 -3.46
C THR A 641 -12.58 0.59 -4.30
N ARG A 642 -11.50 -0.01 -3.78
CA ARG A 642 -10.78 -1.13 -4.42
C ARG A 642 -11.35 -2.49 -4.02
N ASP A 643 -11.95 -2.59 -2.84
CA ASP A 643 -12.48 -3.85 -2.32
C ASP A 643 -13.58 -4.35 -3.27
N ARG A 644 -13.41 -5.53 -3.87
CA ARG A 644 -14.43 -6.14 -4.72
C ARG A 644 -15.28 -7.17 -3.97
N SER A 645 -14.80 -7.65 -2.84
CA SER A 645 -15.43 -8.70 -2.02
C SER A 645 -16.60 -8.19 -1.17
N ARG A 646 -16.63 -6.88 -0.86
CA ARG A 646 -17.61 -6.25 0.05
C ARG A 646 -18.24 -4.98 -0.54
N LEU A 647 -19.46 -5.11 -1.07
CA LEU A 647 -20.23 -4.00 -1.65
C LEU A 647 -20.43 -2.85 -0.65
N GLU A 648 -20.66 -3.17 0.62
CA GLU A 648 -20.85 -2.22 1.71
C GLU A 648 -19.58 -1.44 2.09
N MET A 649 -18.41 -1.88 1.65
CA MET A 649 -17.15 -1.15 1.81
C MET A 649 -16.84 -0.23 0.60
N GLN A 650 -17.52 -0.40 -0.53
CA GLN A 650 -17.14 0.29 -1.78
C GLN A 650 -17.62 1.74 -1.90
N GLY A 651 -18.46 2.23 -0.98
CA GLY A 651 -18.99 3.61 -1.04
C GLY A 651 -19.78 3.91 -2.32
N GLY A 652 -20.39 2.89 -2.95
CA GLY A 652 -21.09 3.00 -4.23
C GLY A 652 -20.19 2.97 -5.47
N ALA A 653 -18.88 2.72 -5.34
CA ALA A 653 -17.95 2.67 -6.46
C ALA A 653 -17.89 1.31 -7.20
N ASN A 654 -18.60 0.29 -6.73
CA ASN A 654 -18.69 -1.04 -7.37
C ASN A 654 -17.32 -1.70 -7.67
N GLY A 655 -16.31 -1.47 -6.80
CA GLY A 655 -14.95 -1.98 -6.99
C GLY A 655 -14.14 -1.31 -8.10
N LEU A 656 -14.59 -0.15 -8.59
CA LEU A 656 -13.97 0.64 -9.65
C LEU A 656 -13.25 1.88 -9.12
N VAL A 657 -12.39 2.44 -9.97
CA VAL A 657 -11.78 3.76 -9.78
C VAL A 657 -12.90 4.81 -9.76
N VAL A 658 -12.88 5.72 -8.79
CA VAL A 658 -13.83 6.85 -8.74
C VAL A 658 -13.55 7.74 -9.94
N ALA A 659 -14.55 7.98 -10.79
CA ALA A 659 -14.38 8.67 -12.05
C ALA A 659 -14.04 10.16 -11.86
N GLN A 660 -13.43 10.78 -12.89
CA GLN A 660 -13.20 12.23 -12.90
C GLN A 660 -14.52 12.97 -12.69
N GLY A 661 -14.56 13.84 -11.68
CA GLY A 661 -15.73 14.65 -11.38
C GLY A 661 -16.81 13.95 -10.55
N GLN A 662 -16.66 12.66 -10.25
CA GLN A 662 -17.63 11.90 -9.45
C GLN A 662 -17.60 12.33 -7.98
N THR A 663 -18.77 12.31 -7.34
CA THR A 663 -18.91 12.44 -5.88
C THR A 663 -19.49 11.14 -5.33
N LEU A 664 -18.84 10.56 -4.33
CA LEU A 664 -19.38 9.46 -3.52
C LEU A 664 -20.22 10.05 -2.39
N VAL A 665 -21.32 9.38 -2.05
CA VAL A 665 -22.16 9.68 -0.88
C VAL A 665 -21.99 8.52 0.10
N ILE A 666 -21.36 8.79 1.24
CA ILE A 666 -21.05 7.79 2.26
C ILE A 666 -21.99 8.01 3.45
N GLN A 667 -22.78 7.00 3.81
CA GLN A 667 -23.49 6.99 5.09
C GLN A 667 -22.50 6.67 6.20
N VAL A 668 -22.42 7.53 7.22
CA VAL A 668 -21.42 7.41 8.29
C VAL A 668 -22.09 7.24 9.64
N ALA A 669 -22.96 8.16 10.04
CA ALA A 669 -23.68 8.03 11.31
C ALA A 669 -24.64 6.82 11.26
N GLY A 670 -24.63 6.02 12.32
CA GLY A 670 -25.44 4.81 12.45
C GLY A 670 -24.89 3.59 11.69
N THR A 671 -23.75 3.72 11.00
CA THR A 671 -23.16 2.66 10.18
C THR A 671 -21.98 2.01 10.88
N ARG A 672 -21.93 0.67 10.87
CA ARG A 672 -20.78 -0.16 11.29
C ARG A 672 -20.20 0.19 12.68
N GLY A 673 -21.07 0.58 13.62
CA GLY A 673 -20.72 0.89 15.01
C GLY A 673 -20.49 2.37 15.32
N ILE A 674 -20.48 3.24 14.31
CA ILE A 674 -20.50 4.70 14.50
C ILE A 674 -21.88 5.12 15.01
N ALA A 675 -21.93 5.98 16.03
CA ALA A 675 -23.19 6.40 16.65
C ALA A 675 -24.15 7.07 15.65
N ALA A 676 -25.45 6.76 15.73
CA ALA A 676 -26.48 7.39 14.89
C ALA A 676 -26.60 8.92 15.10
N GLY A 677 -26.20 9.42 16.28
CA GLY A 677 -26.15 10.84 16.59
C GLY A 677 -24.87 11.57 16.17
N ALA A 678 -23.89 10.88 15.55
CA ALA A 678 -22.62 11.50 15.19
C ALA A 678 -22.80 12.74 14.28
N LYS A 679 -22.07 13.81 14.61
CA LYS A 679 -22.12 15.13 13.96
C LYS A 679 -20.86 15.46 13.16
N GLY A 680 -19.77 14.73 13.41
CA GLY A 680 -18.56 14.78 12.61
C GLY A 680 -17.75 13.50 12.78
N ILE A 681 -16.77 13.28 11.91
CA ILE A 681 -15.82 12.17 12.04
C ILE A 681 -14.38 12.65 12.04
N SER A 682 -13.53 11.83 12.66
CA SER A 682 -12.08 11.89 12.56
C SER A 682 -11.61 10.65 11.78
N ALA A 683 -11.00 10.88 10.62
CA ALA A 683 -10.61 9.81 9.70
C ALA A 683 -9.38 10.20 8.88
N ASN A 684 -8.67 9.19 8.37
CA ASN A 684 -7.70 9.37 7.30
C ASN A 684 -8.36 9.09 5.96
N PHE A 685 -8.23 10.04 5.05
CA PHE A 685 -8.69 9.96 3.68
C PHE A 685 -7.47 9.66 2.81
N THR A 686 -7.50 8.54 2.07
CA THR A 686 -6.40 8.15 1.19
C THR A 686 -6.87 8.15 -0.26
N ALA A 687 -6.11 8.83 -1.13
CA ALA A 687 -6.19 8.67 -2.57
C ALA A 687 -5.10 7.70 -3.02
N VAL A 688 -5.41 6.74 -3.90
CA VAL A 688 -4.43 5.74 -4.38
C VAL A 688 -4.75 5.25 -5.79
N GLY A 689 -3.71 4.89 -6.56
CA GLY A 689 -3.87 4.37 -7.92
C GLY A 689 -4.29 5.44 -8.95
N ALA A 690 -4.09 6.72 -8.63
CA ALA A 690 -4.39 7.82 -9.54
C ALA A 690 -3.45 7.81 -10.76
N SER A 691 -4.00 8.00 -11.96
CA SER A 691 -3.23 8.09 -13.21
C SER A 691 -2.77 9.52 -13.55
N THR A 692 -3.28 10.52 -12.83
CA THR A 692 -2.95 11.94 -13.00
C THR A 692 -3.09 12.69 -11.67
N TRP A 693 -2.52 13.88 -11.60
CA TRP A 693 -2.59 14.75 -10.43
C TRP A 693 -4.04 15.17 -10.12
N GLY A 694 -4.41 15.26 -8.85
CA GLY A 694 -5.76 15.65 -8.47
C GLY A 694 -5.92 15.97 -6.99
N TYR A 695 -7.16 16.11 -6.56
CA TYR A 695 -7.53 16.32 -5.17
C TYR A 695 -8.85 15.64 -4.82
N LEU A 696 -9.02 15.37 -3.53
CA LEU A 696 -10.29 15.02 -2.92
C LEU A 696 -10.84 16.21 -2.15
N THR A 697 -12.08 16.61 -2.44
CA THR A 697 -12.86 17.50 -1.54
C THR A 697 -13.76 16.61 -0.69
N VAL A 698 -13.82 16.86 0.61
CA VAL A 698 -14.57 16.05 1.58
C VAL A 698 -15.37 16.98 2.49
N TRP A 699 -16.69 16.82 2.53
CA TRP A 699 -17.60 17.75 3.20
C TRP A 699 -18.91 17.07 3.66
N PRO A 700 -19.66 17.63 4.62
CA PRO A 700 -21.02 17.18 4.91
C PRO A 700 -21.89 17.33 3.66
N CYS A 701 -22.60 16.28 3.25
CA CYS A 701 -23.34 16.30 1.98
C CYS A 701 -24.32 17.48 1.87
N GLY A 702 -24.25 18.18 0.74
CA GLY A 702 -24.83 19.49 0.51
C GLY A 702 -24.04 20.24 -0.55
N GLU A 703 -24.07 21.58 -0.54
CA GLU A 703 -23.25 22.41 -1.43
C GLU A 703 -21.75 22.11 -1.24
N ARG A 704 -21.04 21.90 -2.35
CA ARG A 704 -19.62 21.51 -2.32
C ARG A 704 -18.72 22.74 -2.15
N PRO A 705 -17.87 22.79 -1.11
CA PRO A 705 -16.92 23.88 -0.93
C PRO A 705 -15.77 23.83 -1.96
N THR A 706 -14.97 24.91 -2.01
CA THR A 706 -13.77 25.03 -2.86
C THR A 706 -12.49 24.46 -2.23
N THR A 707 -12.63 23.80 -1.07
CA THR A 707 -11.54 23.24 -0.28
C THR A 707 -11.05 21.89 -0.82
N SER A 708 -9.89 21.44 -0.34
CA SER A 708 -9.40 20.07 -0.56
C SER A 708 -8.89 19.47 0.74
N VAL A 709 -9.11 18.16 0.93
CA VAL A 709 -8.55 17.39 2.05
C VAL A 709 -7.32 16.60 1.61
N VAL A 710 -7.40 15.90 0.48
CA VAL A 710 -6.24 15.20 -0.10
C VAL A 710 -5.83 15.89 -1.39
N ASN A 711 -4.53 16.09 -1.61
CA ASN A 711 -3.96 16.52 -2.88
C ASN A 711 -2.96 15.43 -3.28
N PHE A 712 -3.13 14.84 -4.47
CA PHE A 712 -2.42 13.62 -4.86
C PHE A 712 -1.73 13.73 -6.22
N GLY A 713 -0.59 13.04 -6.34
CA GLY A 713 0.14 12.85 -7.59
C GLY A 713 -0.20 11.52 -8.27
N GLN A 714 0.60 11.14 -9.27
CA GLN A 714 0.45 9.87 -9.98
C GLN A 714 0.93 8.69 -9.12
N LEU A 715 0.19 7.58 -9.19
CA LEU A 715 0.46 6.24 -8.64
C LEU A 715 0.59 6.10 -7.12
N ASN A 716 1.10 7.11 -6.42
CA ASN A 716 1.40 7.04 -4.99
C ASN A 716 0.10 7.04 -4.15
N ALA A 717 0.10 6.27 -3.07
CA ALA A 717 -0.92 6.39 -2.03
C ALA A 717 -0.61 7.61 -1.16
N ILE A 718 -1.54 8.56 -1.06
CA ILE A 718 -1.40 9.74 -0.21
C ILE A 718 -2.59 9.79 0.74
N ALA A 719 -2.30 9.63 2.03
CA ALA A 719 -3.26 9.76 3.12
C ALA A 719 -3.13 11.14 3.78
N ASN A 720 -4.26 11.72 4.14
CA ASN A 720 -4.33 12.85 5.04
C ASN A 720 -5.43 12.64 6.06
N GLY A 721 -5.14 12.91 7.33
CA GLY A 721 -6.14 13.03 8.37
C GLY A 721 -7.07 14.21 8.08
N ALA A 722 -8.32 14.12 8.52
CA ALA A 722 -9.19 15.28 8.63
C ALA A 722 -10.29 15.04 9.67
N GLN A 723 -10.78 16.15 10.20
CA GLN A 723 -11.96 16.19 11.06
C GLN A 723 -13.05 16.91 10.28
N VAL A 724 -14.12 16.20 9.91
CA VAL A 724 -15.11 16.69 8.93
C VAL A 724 -16.53 16.55 9.50
N PRO A 725 -17.39 17.58 9.38
CA PRO A 725 -18.81 17.45 9.74
C PRO A 725 -19.53 16.40 8.89
N LEU A 726 -20.59 15.84 9.46
CA LEU A 726 -21.60 15.09 8.72
C LEU A 726 -22.81 15.99 8.44
N SER A 727 -23.56 15.69 7.38
CA SER A 727 -24.88 16.30 7.14
C SER A 727 -25.87 15.96 8.27
N GLU A 728 -27.04 16.59 8.26
CA GLU A 728 -28.14 16.22 9.18
C GLU A 728 -28.56 14.75 9.07
N SER A 729 -28.44 14.17 7.86
CA SER A 729 -28.64 12.74 7.56
C SER A 729 -27.47 11.83 8.00
N GLY A 730 -26.40 12.38 8.57
CA GLY A 730 -25.22 11.61 8.99
C GLY A 730 -24.30 11.19 7.83
N GLN A 731 -24.32 11.93 6.71
CA GLN A 731 -23.63 11.59 5.47
C GLN A 731 -22.43 12.48 5.20
N LEU A 732 -21.45 11.90 4.52
CA LEU A 732 -20.25 12.55 4.04
C LEU A 732 -20.18 12.44 2.52
N CYS A 733 -19.85 13.54 1.85
CA CYS A 733 -19.63 13.58 0.41
C CYS A 733 -18.14 13.65 0.10
N VAL A 734 -17.67 12.84 -0.86
CA VAL A 734 -16.27 12.78 -1.30
C VAL A 734 -16.19 12.94 -2.80
N TYR A 735 -15.63 14.06 -3.26
CA TYR A 735 -15.45 14.40 -4.67
C TYR A 735 -14.04 14.08 -5.13
N ALA A 736 -13.89 13.40 -6.26
CA ALA A 736 -12.61 13.18 -6.92
C ALA A 736 -12.43 14.13 -8.11
N SER A 737 -11.41 14.99 -8.08
CA SER A 737 -11.13 15.91 -9.19
C SER A 737 -10.63 15.18 -10.45
N ASN A 738 -10.05 13.98 -10.28
CA ASN A 738 -9.46 13.13 -11.30
C ASN A 738 -9.53 11.66 -10.85
N PRO A 739 -9.39 10.68 -11.77
CA PRO A 739 -9.60 9.27 -11.45
C PRO A 739 -8.65 8.76 -10.38
N THR A 740 -9.20 8.22 -9.29
CA THR A 740 -8.45 7.65 -8.16
C THR A 740 -9.32 6.65 -7.39
N HIS A 741 -8.72 5.73 -6.64
CA HIS A 741 -9.44 5.04 -5.57
C HIS A 741 -9.45 5.87 -4.29
N VAL A 742 -10.48 5.67 -3.47
CA VAL A 742 -10.68 6.36 -2.19
C VAL A 742 -10.75 5.34 -1.07
N ILE A 743 -10.01 5.60 0.00
CA ILE A 743 -10.07 4.85 1.26
C ILE A 743 -10.43 5.82 2.39
N ILE A 744 -11.33 5.40 3.29
CA ILE A 744 -11.68 6.14 4.49
C ILE A 744 -11.44 5.23 5.70
N ASP A 745 -10.37 5.51 6.44
CA ASP A 745 -9.98 4.81 7.66
C ASP A 745 -10.36 5.67 8.89
N VAL A 746 -11.41 5.29 9.62
CA VAL A 746 -12.00 6.07 10.73
C VAL A 746 -11.31 5.71 12.05
N ASN A 747 -10.97 6.71 12.87
CA ASN A 747 -10.34 6.54 14.20
C ASN A 747 -11.17 7.12 15.36
N GLY A 748 -12.28 7.80 15.08
CA GLY A 748 -13.25 8.26 16.07
C GLY A 748 -14.28 9.20 15.48
N TRP A 749 -15.21 9.68 16.30
CA TRP A 749 -16.26 10.60 15.84
C TRP A 749 -16.66 11.61 16.92
N TRP A 750 -17.29 12.68 16.47
CA TRP A 750 -17.83 13.76 17.28
C TRP A 750 -19.34 13.56 17.41
N LYS A 751 -19.91 13.66 18.62
CA LYS A 751 -21.35 13.53 18.88
C LYS A 751 -21.84 14.49 19.95
#